data_AF-G2YUX1-F1
#
_entry.id   AF-G2YUX1-F1
#
_cell.length_a   1.000
_cell.length_b   1.000
_cell.length_c   1.000
_cell.angle_alpha   90.00
_cell.angle_beta   90.00
_cell.angle_gamma   90.00
#
_symmetry.space_group_name_H-M   'P 1'
#
loop_
_entity.id
_entity.type
_entity.pdbx_description
1 polymer ?
#
loop_
_entity_poly.entity_id
_entity_poly.type
_entity_poly.pdbx_seq_one_letter_code
_entity_poly.pdbx_strand_id
1 'polypeptide(L)'
;MEAIQDRNNPDITMESNLQTNLPEEILEIVNLQQSPHFLETLAISALKPKQTLKLFTYFNSLIADSAARWVANSHLGTQKNEIIEAFSRILYLAPHLTTFLDKYLSETTPSTENGSSRNIISLGDGASVLSNGQSDLALQRILLATWRLLNFDKQAYSGTVSNSTIQSLLGHTDIAVRYLAVRIFCQLQFASDDRLEAMVAKFVGNTMAVMGDFDGEMVDYGFLSIFEEKRLKNAALCLRTETEMFQSQKVLQEFSPLVVQYSDVLLPRPNGYPSQPSKLISTTTTAQNRESFAKALMSSSPILLHGLAGAGKTSLVNDFARELGMDSSMVTLHLNEQTDAKMLIGMYATGSTPGSFTWRAGVLTTAVKEGRWVFIEDLDRAPNEVISVILPLVERGELLIPSRGESIKAKAGFKLLASIRTSLNVSGGEIPPALHMLGARMWQRVPIHMPNQDEFREIIEGTYPILRQFLPGIISVYERLYQLSIKPSFASKSRTSIGRPISPRDLLKWCRRLASVLTSSGSKTGSEPITDSTKYEMFLEAADCFAGSLQSEESRRSVVSCIAEEMHIDPQTMEHFLTGHIPRYDDGDNELLIGRVRLSKKRSSRVTKPTKKSRPFANTTHAKKLLEQVGVAVRMSEPVLLVGETGIGKTTVVQQLADSLGFKLTAVNLSQQSEVGDLLGGFKPVNVRSLAIPLKDEFDDLFASTGISATKNQKYIDQLGKCVAKSQWSKASKLWREAPKMFEKIVSELAKREETSTPTTSEQPTKRRKTESKLQSLLKLKSRWLRFSQSLDQFDIQLSAGSKGFAFSFVEGNIVKAARNGEWVLLDEVNLASPDTLESIADLLHGGTGSPSILLSETGEIERIQAHPDFRIFGAMNPATDVGKRDLPMGLRSRFTELYVDSPDKNLDDLLAVIKAYLKGTSSNDERAAHDVARLYMNTKRLAEEKRLVDGANEVPHFSLRTLTRVLSYVTEIAPSYGLRRALYEGFAMGFLTLLDRESEKC
;
A
#
# COMPACT_ATOMS: atom_id res chain seq x y z
N MET A 1 14.85 -48.91 57.45
CA MET A 1 16.02 -48.06 57.80
C MET A 1 16.54 -47.56 56.47
N GLU A 2 15.95 -46.48 55.98
CA GLU A 2 16.36 -45.09 56.31
C GLU A 2 17.65 -44.78 55.56
N ALA A 3 17.83 -43.67 54.86
CA ALA A 3 17.04 -42.49 54.55
C ALA A 3 17.82 -41.79 53.42
N ILE A 4 17.32 -40.64 52.96
CA ILE A 4 18.01 -39.63 52.12
C ILE A 4 17.73 -39.78 50.62
N GLN A 5 16.59 -39.23 50.21
CA GLN A 5 16.50 -38.31 49.07
C GLN A 5 15.12 -37.65 49.14
N ASP A 6 15.07 -36.39 49.59
CA ASP A 6 14.10 -35.36 49.17
C ASP A 6 14.12 -34.19 50.15
N ARG A 7 15.06 -33.27 49.91
CA ARG A 7 14.96 -31.86 50.32
C ARG A 7 15.62 -31.03 49.24
N ASN A 8 14.79 -30.52 48.33
CA ASN A 8 14.90 -29.19 47.73
C ASN A 8 13.80 -29.03 46.67
N ASN A 9 12.60 -28.65 47.12
CA ASN A 9 11.60 -28.02 46.27
C ASN A 9 11.01 -26.85 47.06
N PRO A 10 11.45 -25.60 46.82
CA PRO A 10 10.89 -24.42 47.48
C PRO A 10 9.59 -23.92 46.82
N ASP A 11 9.13 -24.57 45.74
CA ASP A 11 8.00 -24.07 44.93
C ASP A 11 6.60 -24.50 45.43
N ILE A 12 6.49 -25.46 46.36
CA ILE A 12 5.18 -26.00 46.80
C ILE A 12 4.63 -25.24 48.03
N THR A 13 5.45 -24.44 48.73
CA THR A 13 5.03 -23.71 49.94
C THR A 13 4.52 -22.29 49.66
N MET A 14 4.59 -21.80 48.42
CA MET A 14 3.93 -20.53 48.03
C MET A 14 2.52 -20.72 47.47
N GLU A 15 2.18 -21.88 46.88
CA GLU A 15 0.81 -22.15 46.40
C GLU A 15 -0.22 -22.23 47.55
N SER A 16 0.19 -22.65 48.74
CA SER A 16 -0.72 -22.85 49.89
C SER A 16 -1.07 -21.58 50.67
N ASN A 17 -0.28 -20.51 50.54
CA ASN A 17 -0.51 -19.26 51.28
C ASN A 17 -1.32 -18.20 50.50
N LEU A 18 -1.64 -18.45 49.21
CA LEU A 18 -2.40 -17.53 48.35
C LEU A 18 -3.84 -18.01 48.07
N GLN A 19 -4.14 -19.30 48.26
CA GLN A 19 -5.50 -19.84 48.17
C GLN A 19 -6.43 -19.37 49.31
N THR A 20 -5.89 -18.72 50.35
CA THR A 20 -6.62 -18.36 51.57
C THR A 20 -7.39 -17.03 51.52
N ASN A 21 -7.26 -16.23 50.45
CA ASN A 21 -7.93 -14.92 50.34
C ASN A 21 -8.86 -14.75 49.11
N LEU A 22 -9.03 -15.80 48.30
CA LEU A 22 -9.95 -15.78 47.16
C LEU A 22 -11.35 -16.22 47.61
N PRO A 23 -12.44 -15.54 47.20
CA PRO A 23 -13.80 -16.03 47.42
C PRO A 23 -13.97 -17.44 46.83
N GLU A 24 -14.68 -18.33 47.52
CA GLU A 24 -14.93 -19.72 47.08
C GLU A 24 -15.42 -19.81 45.63
N GLU A 25 -16.24 -18.84 45.22
CA GLU A 25 -16.80 -18.68 43.86
C GLU A 25 -15.72 -18.51 42.78
N ILE A 26 -14.59 -17.84 43.08
CA ILE A 26 -13.49 -17.65 42.13
C ILE A 26 -12.58 -18.89 42.13
N LEU A 27 -12.40 -19.55 43.28
CA LEU A 27 -11.67 -20.81 43.38
C LEU A 27 -12.35 -21.93 42.58
N GLU A 28 -13.69 -22.00 42.58
CA GLU A 28 -14.44 -22.92 41.73
C GLU A 28 -14.23 -22.65 40.23
N ILE A 29 -14.21 -21.38 39.81
CA ILE A 29 -13.95 -20.99 38.42
C ILE A 29 -12.50 -21.34 38.01
N VAL A 30 -11.52 -21.11 38.90
CA VAL A 30 -10.13 -21.51 38.68
C VAL A 30 -9.99 -23.02 38.57
N ASN A 31 -10.71 -23.80 39.38
CA ASN A 31 -10.73 -25.26 39.31
C ASN A 31 -11.40 -25.80 38.02
N LEU A 32 -12.28 -25.01 37.39
CA LEU A 32 -12.97 -25.34 36.13
C LEU A 32 -12.13 -25.04 34.87
N GLN A 33 -10.88 -24.59 34.97
CA GLN A 33 -10.02 -24.23 33.83
C GLN A 33 -9.83 -25.35 32.79
N GLN A 34 -10.01 -26.61 33.17
CA GLN A 34 -9.92 -27.77 32.28
C GLN A 34 -11.25 -28.15 31.61
N SER A 35 -12.36 -27.46 31.95
CA SER A 35 -13.68 -27.76 31.40
C SER A 35 -13.93 -27.05 30.06
N PRO A 36 -14.66 -27.67 29.11
CA PRO A 36 -14.97 -27.06 27.82
C PRO A 36 -15.94 -25.87 27.90
N HIS A 37 -16.52 -25.59 29.07
CA HIS A 37 -17.40 -24.44 29.30
C HIS A 37 -16.75 -23.35 30.17
N PHE A 38 -15.43 -23.41 30.40
CA PHE A 38 -14.72 -22.46 31.24
C PHE A 38 -14.91 -21.01 30.77
N LEU A 39 -14.62 -20.71 29.50
CA LEU A 39 -14.71 -19.34 28.97
C LEU A 39 -16.14 -18.79 28.94
N GLU A 40 -17.13 -19.67 28.77
CA GLU A 40 -18.56 -19.30 28.81
C GLU A 40 -19.02 -19.03 30.24
N THR A 41 -18.64 -19.90 31.18
CA THR A 41 -18.91 -19.72 32.61
C THR A 41 -18.22 -18.47 33.16
N LEU A 42 -16.98 -18.19 32.71
CA LEU A 42 -16.24 -16.98 33.04
C LEU A 42 -16.97 -15.74 32.53
N ALA A 43 -17.42 -15.73 31.28
CA ALA A 43 -18.15 -14.61 30.69
C ALA A 43 -19.48 -14.35 31.43
N ILE A 44 -20.25 -15.40 31.76
CA ILE A 44 -21.52 -15.27 32.50
C ILE A 44 -21.26 -14.77 33.93
N SER A 45 -20.26 -15.30 34.62
CA SER A 45 -19.91 -14.90 35.99
C SER A 45 -19.40 -13.46 36.04
N ALA A 46 -18.66 -13.02 35.01
CA ALA A 46 -18.17 -11.66 34.90
C ALA A 46 -19.27 -10.60 34.68
N LEU A 47 -20.51 -10.99 34.35
CA LEU A 47 -21.67 -10.07 34.35
C LEU A 47 -22.17 -9.73 35.76
N LYS A 48 -21.84 -10.53 36.78
CA LYS A 48 -22.29 -10.28 38.15
C LYS A 48 -21.53 -9.07 38.75
N PRO A 49 -22.23 -8.06 39.32
CA PRO A 49 -21.62 -6.80 39.77
C PRO A 49 -20.42 -6.94 40.73
N LYS A 50 -20.50 -7.87 41.69
CA LYS A 50 -19.43 -8.10 42.70
C LYS A 50 -18.19 -8.80 42.13
N GLN A 51 -18.35 -9.51 41.02
CA GLN A 51 -17.32 -10.40 40.46
C GLN A 51 -16.63 -9.78 39.23
N THR A 52 -17.29 -8.87 38.50
CA THR A 52 -16.74 -8.26 37.27
C THR A 52 -15.31 -7.75 37.43
N LEU A 53 -15.06 -6.91 38.44
CA LEU A 53 -13.75 -6.27 38.62
C LEU A 53 -12.68 -7.25 39.13
N LYS A 54 -13.06 -8.18 40.02
CA LYS A 54 -12.14 -9.18 40.57
C LYS A 54 -11.72 -10.18 39.48
N LEU A 55 -12.67 -10.71 38.72
CA LEU A 55 -12.37 -11.60 37.60
C LEU A 55 -11.54 -10.89 36.53
N PHE A 56 -11.74 -9.57 36.34
CA PHE A 56 -10.91 -8.79 35.43
C PHE A 56 -9.45 -8.65 35.90
N THR A 57 -9.18 -8.41 37.18
CA THR A 57 -7.80 -8.31 37.67
C THR A 57 -7.07 -9.66 37.53
N TYR A 58 -7.75 -10.76 37.85
CA TYR A 58 -7.18 -12.11 37.76
C TYR A 58 -7.03 -12.63 36.32
N PHE A 59 -8.00 -12.39 35.43
CA PHE A 59 -8.03 -12.91 34.05
C PHE A 59 -7.91 -11.80 33.01
N ASN A 60 -7.00 -10.85 33.22
CA ASN A 60 -6.82 -9.69 32.34
C ASN A 60 -6.53 -10.08 30.87
N SER A 61 -5.76 -11.14 30.64
CA SER A 61 -5.45 -11.62 29.29
C SER A 61 -6.68 -12.18 28.55
N LEU A 62 -7.69 -12.70 29.27
CA LEU A 62 -8.87 -13.36 28.71
C LEU A 62 -10.10 -12.44 28.59
N ILE A 63 -10.03 -11.20 29.07
CA ILE A 63 -11.23 -10.35 29.13
C ILE A 63 -11.79 -9.97 27.76
N ALA A 64 -10.92 -9.83 26.76
CA ALA A 64 -11.38 -9.52 25.40
C ALA A 64 -12.30 -10.63 24.87
N ASP A 65 -12.03 -11.90 25.21
CA ASP A 65 -12.91 -13.03 24.88
C ASP A 65 -14.23 -12.99 25.65
N SER A 66 -14.16 -12.71 26.96
CA SER A 66 -15.37 -12.56 27.78
C SER A 66 -16.29 -11.44 27.25
N ALA A 67 -15.70 -10.28 26.91
CA ALA A 67 -16.40 -9.16 26.30
C ALA A 67 -16.97 -9.50 24.92
N ALA A 68 -16.23 -10.24 24.10
CA ALA A 68 -16.72 -10.72 22.81
C ALA A 68 -17.91 -11.66 22.94
N ARG A 69 -17.90 -12.57 23.93
CA ARG A 69 -19.03 -13.47 24.23
C ARG A 69 -20.26 -12.71 24.73
N TRP A 70 -20.09 -11.63 25.49
CA TRP A 70 -21.21 -10.75 25.88
C TRP A 70 -21.94 -10.19 24.66
N VAL A 71 -21.18 -9.72 23.66
CA VAL A 71 -21.76 -9.14 22.44
C VAL A 71 -22.34 -10.21 21.52
N ALA A 72 -21.66 -11.35 21.34
CA ALA A 72 -22.09 -12.43 20.46
C ALA A 72 -23.44 -13.06 20.88
N ASN A 73 -23.72 -13.10 22.18
CA ASN A 73 -24.95 -13.67 22.75
C ASN A 73 -26.14 -12.68 22.75
N SER A 74 -26.03 -11.55 22.05
CA SER A 74 -27.11 -10.57 21.93
C SER A 74 -27.90 -10.74 20.64
N HIS A 75 -29.23 -10.87 20.74
CA HIS A 75 -30.10 -10.93 19.57
C HIS A 75 -30.41 -9.50 19.08
N LEU A 76 -30.47 -9.32 17.76
CA LEU A 76 -30.77 -8.05 17.10
C LEU A 76 -31.97 -7.36 17.77
N GLY A 77 -31.76 -6.16 18.31
CA GLY A 77 -32.80 -5.36 18.98
C GLY A 77 -33.08 -5.67 20.46
N THR A 78 -32.38 -6.62 21.10
CA THR A 78 -32.52 -6.87 22.56
C THR A 78 -31.31 -6.38 23.35
N GLN A 79 -31.45 -5.21 24.00
CA GLN A 79 -30.40 -4.64 24.84
C GLN A 79 -30.54 -5.13 26.30
N LYS A 80 -29.46 -5.69 26.85
CA LYS A 80 -29.33 -6.15 28.24
C LYS A 80 -28.52 -5.13 29.04
N ASN A 81 -29.11 -4.57 30.10
CA ASN A 81 -28.45 -3.57 30.95
C ASN A 81 -27.17 -4.12 31.61
N GLU A 82 -27.16 -5.40 32.01
CA GLU A 82 -26.03 -6.06 32.68
C GLU A 82 -24.71 -5.97 31.89
N ILE A 83 -24.79 -6.04 30.55
CA ILE A 83 -23.63 -5.95 29.66
C ILE A 83 -23.04 -4.53 29.68
N ILE A 84 -23.90 -3.51 29.60
CA ILE A 84 -23.50 -2.10 29.63
C ILE A 84 -22.87 -1.78 31.00
N GLU A 85 -23.46 -2.28 32.07
CA GLU A 85 -22.91 -2.14 33.42
C GLU A 85 -21.53 -2.79 33.54
N ALA A 86 -21.35 -4.01 33.03
CA ALA A 86 -20.08 -4.71 33.04
C ALA A 86 -18.99 -3.94 32.27
N PHE A 87 -19.30 -3.44 31.07
CA PHE A 87 -18.39 -2.56 30.31
C PHE A 87 -18.04 -1.29 31.09
N SER A 88 -19.02 -0.61 31.69
CA SER A 88 -18.76 0.61 32.47
C SER A 88 -17.79 0.41 33.65
N ARG A 89 -17.69 -0.82 34.17
CA ARG A 89 -16.77 -1.18 35.27
C ARG A 89 -15.32 -1.33 34.79
N ILE A 90 -15.10 -1.78 33.56
CA ILE A 90 -13.78 -2.20 33.06
C ILE A 90 -13.13 -1.20 32.10
N LEU A 91 -13.89 -0.35 31.41
CA LEU A 91 -13.39 0.47 30.29
C LEU A 91 -12.26 1.42 30.66
N TYR A 92 -12.24 1.95 31.89
CA TYR A 92 -11.14 2.78 32.39
C TYR A 92 -9.79 2.05 32.44
N LEU A 93 -9.82 0.74 32.70
CA LEU A 93 -8.63 -0.10 32.82
C LEU A 93 -8.30 -0.78 31.48
N ALA A 94 -9.32 -1.06 30.66
CA ALA A 94 -9.19 -1.67 29.34
C ALA A 94 -9.88 -0.84 28.23
N PRO A 95 -9.31 0.31 27.80
CA PRO A 95 -9.92 1.20 26.81
C PRO A 95 -10.14 0.56 25.42
N HIS A 96 -9.36 -0.46 25.06
CA HIS A 96 -9.49 -1.14 23.76
C HIS A 96 -10.84 -1.85 23.57
N LEU A 97 -11.53 -2.19 24.66
CA LEU A 97 -12.85 -2.85 24.64
C LEU A 97 -14.00 -1.90 24.27
N THR A 98 -13.75 -0.59 24.15
CA THR A 98 -14.72 0.40 23.62
C THR A 98 -15.28 -0.02 22.26
N THR A 99 -14.47 -0.69 21.44
CA THR A 99 -14.87 -1.21 20.13
C THR A 99 -16.06 -2.19 20.20
N PHE A 100 -16.10 -3.04 21.23
CA PHE A 100 -17.20 -3.98 21.44
C PHE A 100 -18.45 -3.29 21.98
N LEU A 101 -18.30 -2.34 22.92
CA LEU A 101 -19.44 -1.57 23.43
C LEU A 101 -20.09 -0.73 22.32
N ASP A 102 -19.28 -0.07 21.49
CA ASP A 102 -19.76 0.72 20.35
C ASP A 102 -20.52 -0.15 19.35
N LYS A 103 -19.99 -1.33 19.03
CA LYS A 103 -20.65 -2.31 18.16
C LYS A 103 -21.98 -2.76 18.77
N TYR A 104 -21.96 -3.14 20.04
CA TYR A 104 -23.14 -3.58 20.78
C TYR A 104 -24.26 -2.52 20.78
N LEU A 105 -23.93 -1.26 21.07
CA LEU A 105 -24.90 -0.16 21.05
C LEU A 105 -25.44 0.10 19.64
N SER A 106 -24.61 -0.05 18.60
CA SER A 106 -25.05 0.14 17.21
C SER A 106 -25.95 -0.98 16.67
N GLU A 107 -25.75 -2.23 17.10
CA GLU A 107 -26.53 -3.39 16.64
C GLU A 107 -27.84 -3.57 17.43
N THR A 108 -27.88 -3.08 18.68
CA THR A 108 -29.06 -3.21 19.54
C THR A 108 -30.05 -2.06 19.39
N THR A 109 -29.67 -0.94 18.78
CA THR A 109 -30.53 0.24 18.62
C THR A 109 -31.31 0.18 17.30
N PRO A 110 -32.63 0.51 17.29
CA PRO A 110 -33.42 0.52 16.06
C PRO A 110 -32.95 1.66 15.14
N SER A 111 -32.63 1.33 13.89
CA SER A 111 -32.16 2.29 12.88
C SER A 111 -33.24 3.33 12.56
N THR A 112 -33.04 4.58 12.97
CA THR A 112 -33.83 5.72 12.46
C THR A 112 -33.14 6.31 11.21
N GLU A 113 -33.92 6.88 10.29
CA GLU A 113 -33.48 7.29 8.93
C GLU A 113 -32.35 8.34 8.87
N ASN A 114 -31.88 8.88 10.00
CA ASN A 114 -30.80 9.87 10.07
C ASN A 114 -29.69 9.46 11.05
N GLY A 115 -28.73 8.66 10.57
CA GLY A 115 -27.47 8.39 11.27
C GLY A 115 -27.57 7.35 12.40
N SER A 116 -26.47 6.65 12.64
CA SER A 116 -26.35 5.60 13.67
C SER A 116 -26.53 6.16 15.10
N SER A 117 -27.75 6.24 15.61
CA SER A 117 -28.05 6.68 16.98
C SER A 117 -27.69 5.58 17.99
N ARG A 118 -26.71 5.82 18.86
CA ARG A 118 -26.18 4.86 19.85
C ARG A 118 -26.90 4.95 21.20
N ASN A 119 -28.21 4.77 21.24
CA ASN A 119 -28.98 5.01 22.46
C ASN A 119 -28.95 3.84 23.46
N ILE A 120 -28.92 4.15 24.75
CA ILE A 120 -29.30 3.20 25.81
C ILE A 120 -30.83 3.17 25.81
N ILE A 121 -31.43 2.07 25.34
CA ILE A 121 -32.88 1.92 25.13
C ILE A 121 -33.64 2.08 26.44
N SER A 122 -33.09 1.61 27.56
CA SER A 122 -33.69 1.79 28.91
C SER A 122 -33.74 3.25 29.37
N LEU A 123 -33.04 4.16 28.70
CA LEU A 123 -33.06 5.62 28.92
C LEU A 123 -33.55 6.39 27.68
N GLY A 124 -34.10 5.67 26.69
CA GLY A 124 -34.63 6.19 25.43
C GLY A 124 -36.14 6.42 25.46
N ASP A 125 -36.55 7.50 24.78
CA ASP A 125 -37.90 8.07 24.61
C ASP A 125 -38.84 8.05 25.84
N GLY A 126 -39.19 9.26 26.30
CA GLY A 126 -39.74 9.57 27.63
C GLY A 126 -41.09 8.94 28.02
N ALA A 127 -41.68 8.10 27.16
CA ALA A 127 -42.90 7.35 27.47
C ALA A 127 -42.63 5.96 28.06
N SER A 128 -41.44 5.36 27.84
CA SER A 128 -41.18 3.94 28.17
C SER A 128 -40.58 3.69 29.57
N VAL A 129 -39.86 4.66 30.13
CA VAL A 129 -39.14 4.52 31.42
C VAL A 129 -40.09 4.49 32.61
N LEU A 130 -41.23 5.18 32.52
CA LEU A 130 -42.27 5.17 33.55
C LEU A 130 -43.29 4.03 33.39
N SER A 131 -43.35 3.38 32.22
CA SER A 131 -44.33 2.33 31.90
C SER A 131 -43.78 0.90 31.98
N ASN A 132 -42.47 0.71 31.84
CA ASN A 132 -41.83 -0.58 32.04
C ASN A 132 -41.51 -0.74 33.53
N GLY A 133 -42.08 -1.76 34.18
CA GLY A 133 -41.84 -2.09 35.60
C GLY A 133 -40.41 -2.54 35.91
N GLN A 134 -39.41 -1.72 35.58
CA GLN A 134 -38.03 -1.90 36.02
C GLN A 134 -37.94 -1.60 37.52
N SER A 135 -37.21 -2.43 38.25
CA SER A 135 -36.96 -2.18 39.67
C SER A 135 -36.09 -0.93 39.84
N ASP A 136 -36.34 -0.14 40.89
CA ASP A 136 -35.54 1.04 41.23
C ASP A 136 -34.03 0.71 41.29
N LEU A 137 -33.69 -0.50 41.74
CA LEU A 137 -32.33 -1.02 41.77
C LEU A 137 -31.69 -1.16 40.37
N ALA A 138 -32.43 -1.67 39.38
CA ALA A 138 -31.94 -1.78 38.01
C ALA A 138 -31.71 -0.39 37.38
N LEU A 139 -32.58 0.58 37.73
CA LEU A 139 -32.44 1.96 37.28
C LEU A 139 -31.23 2.67 37.91
N GLN A 140 -30.96 2.45 39.20
CA GLN A 140 -29.74 2.95 39.85
C GLN A 140 -28.48 2.43 39.15
N ARG A 141 -28.42 1.13 38.84
CA ARG A 141 -27.26 0.50 38.20
C ARG A 141 -26.98 1.03 36.80
N ILE A 142 -28.00 1.18 35.96
CA ILE A 142 -27.83 1.71 34.60
C ILE A 142 -27.45 3.20 34.62
N LEU A 143 -27.98 3.98 35.56
CA LEU A 143 -27.58 5.38 35.75
C LEU A 143 -26.13 5.48 36.23
N LEU A 144 -25.71 4.64 37.17
CA LEU A 144 -24.32 4.58 37.61
C LEU A 144 -23.38 4.19 36.46
N ALA A 145 -23.76 3.19 35.65
CA ALA A 145 -23.02 2.80 34.46
C ALA A 145 -22.91 3.95 33.44
N THR A 146 -24.00 4.67 33.22
CA THR A 146 -24.05 5.86 32.35
C THR A 146 -23.11 6.96 32.86
N TRP A 147 -23.14 7.25 34.17
CA TRP A 147 -22.24 8.22 34.79
C TRP A 147 -20.77 7.85 34.61
N ARG A 148 -20.43 6.56 34.77
CA ARG A 148 -19.08 6.03 34.49
C ARG A 148 -18.68 6.19 33.02
N LEU A 149 -19.56 5.87 32.08
CA LEU A 149 -19.30 6.04 30.64
C LEU A 149 -19.09 7.51 30.25
N LEU A 150 -19.90 8.42 30.81
CA LEU A 150 -19.75 9.86 30.59
C LEU A 150 -18.48 10.42 31.22
N ASN A 151 -18.02 9.89 32.36
CA ASN A 151 -16.72 10.26 32.91
C ASN A 151 -15.58 9.73 32.04
N PHE A 152 -15.73 8.54 31.46
CA PHE A 152 -14.70 7.91 30.63
C PHE A 152 -14.50 8.66 29.30
N ASP A 153 -15.56 8.84 28.52
CA ASP A 153 -15.55 9.71 27.34
C ASP A 153 -16.90 10.40 27.16
N LYS A 154 -17.00 11.59 27.74
CA LYS A 154 -18.20 12.42 27.68
C LYS A 154 -18.68 12.68 26.26
N GLN A 155 -17.77 12.90 25.30
CA GLN A 155 -18.19 13.24 23.94
C GLN A 155 -18.74 12.02 23.21
N ALA A 156 -18.08 10.87 23.33
CA ALA A 156 -18.52 9.62 22.71
C ALA A 156 -19.89 9.16 23.24
N TYR A 157 -20.13 9.33 24.54
CA TYR A 157 -21.35 8.81 25.19
C TYR A 157 -22.44 9.86 25.49
N SER A 158 -22.19 11.16 25.27
CA SER A 158 -23.24 12.18 25.46
C SER A 158 -24.48 11.95 24.60
N GLY A 159 -24.30 11.38 23.41
CA GLY A 159 -25.40 11.06 22.48
C GLY A 159 -26.14 9.77 22.82
N THR A 160 -25.71 8.98 23.80
CA THR A 160 -26.39 7.72 24.15
C THR A 160 -27.60 7.91 25.07
N VAL A 161 -27.74 9.09 25.66
CA VAL A 161 -28.77 9.42 26.65
C VAL A 161 -29.48 10.70 26.26
N SER A 162 -30.81 10.70 26.40
CA SER A 162 -31.61 11.90 26.13
C SER A 162 -31.70 12.81 27.35
N ASN A 163 -31.43 14.11 27.16
CA ASN A 163 -31.52 15.12 28.21
C ASN A 163 -32.93 15.19 28.84
N SER A 164 -33.97 14.97 28.02
CA SER A 164 -35.38 14.96 28.44
C SER A 164 -35.68 13.82 29.43
N THR A 165 -35.19 12.61 29.16
CA THR A 165 -35.41 11.47 30.05
C THR A 165 -34.70 11.69 31.39
N ILE A 166 -33.44 12.14 31.39
CA ILE A 166 -32.74 12.42 32.65
C ILE A 166 -33.42 13.53 33.45
N GLN A 167 -33.95 14.56 32.78
CA GLN A 167 -34.72 15.61 33.44
C GLN A 167 -36.00 15.07 34.10
N SER A 168 -36.69 14.10 33.47
CA SER A 168 -37.88 13.46 34.04
C SER A 168 -37.58 12.69 35.33
N LEU A 169 -36.38 12.10 35.43
CA LEU A 169 -35.91 11.34 36.59
C LEU A 169 -35.56 12.22 37.81
N LEU A 170 -35.45 13.54 37.66
CA LEU A 170 -35.25 14.45 38.79
C LEU A 170 -36.42 14.48 39.77
N GLY A 171 -37.63 14.09 39.32
CA GLY A 171 -38.84 13.96 40.13
C GLY A 171 -39.10 12.56 40.69
N HIS A 172 -38.17 11.61 40.54
CA HIS A 172 -38.36 10.22 40.95
C HIS A 172 -38.55 10.04 42.47
N THR A 173 -39.22 8.96 42.89
CA THR A 173 -39.49 8.65 44.31
C THR A 173 -38.23 8.30 45.08
N ASP A 174 -37.31 7.57 44.44
CA ASP A 174 -36.03 7.17 45.03
C ASP A 174 -34.97 8.28 45.04
N ILE A 175 -34.32 8.48 46.19
CA ILE A 175 -33.34 9.54 46.44
C ILE A 175 -32.04 9.28 45.65
N ALA A 176 -31.61 8.02 45.55
CA ALA A 176 -30.38 7.64 44.87
C ALA A 176 -30.49 7.82 43.34
N VAL A 177 -31.62 7.45 42.74
CA VAL A 177 -31.95 7.76 41.33
C VAL A 177 -31.90 9.26 41.06
N ARG A 178 -32.52 10.09 41.92
CA ARG A 178 -32.49 11.56 41.75
C ARG A 178 -31.07 12.11 41.80
N TYR A 179 -30.25 11.63 42.74
CA TYR A 179 -28.87 12.08 42.85
C TYR A 179 -28.04 11.73 41.61
N LEU A 180 -28.12 10.50 41.12
CA LEU A 180 -27.43 10.09 39.88
C LEU A 180 -27.94 10.87 38.67
N ALA A 181 -29.25 11.12 38.57
CA ALA A 181 -29.84 11.94 37.51
C ALA A 181 -29.32 13.39 37.55
N VAL A 182 -29.20 14.01 38.73
CA VAL A 182 -28.60 15.35 38.90
C VAL A 182 -27.14 15.34 38.43
N ARG A 183 -26.35 14.34 38.84
CA ARG A 183 -24.93 14.21 38.45
C ARG A 183 -24.76 14.08 36.94
N ILE A 184 -25.54 13.19 36.31
CA ILE A 184 -25.54 12.97 34.85
C ILE A 184 -26.00 14.24 34.13
N PHE A 185 -27.07 14.89 34.58
CA PHE A 185 -27.59 16.11 33.95
C PHE A 185 -26.59 17.26 34.00
N CYS A 186 -26.00 17.53 35.17
CA CYS A 186 -24.96 18.54 35.33
C CYS A 186 -23.76 18.22 34.44
N GLN A 187 -23.38 16.95 34.34
CA GLN A 187 -22.32 16.51 33.45
C GLN A 187 -22.71 16.77 31.99
N LEU A 188 -23.88 16.37 31.50
CA LEU A 188 -24.32 16.62 30.12
C LEU A 188 -24.37 18.11 29.77
N GLN A 189 -24.75 18.98 30.71
CA GLN A 189 -24.87 20.43 30.52
C GLN A 189 -23.58 21.25 30.77
N PHE A 190 -22.46 20.60 31.14
CA PHE A 190 -21.22 21.32 31.53
C PHE A 190 -21.45 22.31 32.67
N ALA A 191 -22.27 21.93 33.66
CA ALA A 191 -22.55 22.77 34.82
C ALA A 191 -21.30 22.93 35.71
N SER A 192 -21.16 24.11 36.34
CA SER A 192 -20.14 24.35 37.37
C SER A 192 -20.45 23.56 38.64
N ASP A 193 -19.44 23.39 39.49
CA ASP A 193 -19.59 22.72 40.79
C ASP A 193 -20.63 23.42 41.68
N ASP A 194 -20.66 24.75 41.71
CA ASP A 194 -21.68 25.55 42.40
C ASP A 194 -23.11 25.21 41.92
N ARG A 195 -23.29 25.05 40.60
CA ARG A 195 -24.59 24.70 40.04
C ARG A 195 -24.99 23.27 40.38
N LEU A 196 -24.02 22.35 40.42
CA LEU A 196 -24.23 20.98 40.85
C LEU A 196 -24.70 20.93 42.32
N GLU A 197 -24.03 21.64 43.22
CA GLU A 197 -24.42 21.72 44.63
C GLU A 197 -25.83 22.29 44.81
N ALA A 198 -26.15 23.37 44.10
CA ALA A 198 -27.48 23.97 44.12
C ALA A 198 -28.58 23.00 43.62
N MET A 199 -28.27 22.17 42.62
CA MET A 199 -29.20 21.16 42.11
C MET A 199 -29.38 19.99 43.08
N VAL A 200 -28.29 19.50 43.69
CA VAL A 200 -28.36 18.46 44.72
C VAL A 200 -29.19 18.94 45.91
N ALA A 201 -28.96 20.17 46.40
CA ALA A 201 -29.73 20.74 47.50
C ALA A 201 -31.23 20.86 47.18
N LYS A 202 -31.57 21.20 45.93
CA LYS A 202 -32.97 21.37 45.48
C LYS A 202 -33.74 20.07 45.31
N PHE A 203 -33.12 19.04 44.72
CA PHE A 203 -33.83 17.83 44.29
C PHE A 203 -33.57 16.61 45.19
N VAL A 204 -32.46 16.58 45.92
CA VAL A 204 -32.06 15.47 46.80
C VAL A 204 -32.20 15.85 48.28
N GLY A 205 -31.81 17.08 48.62
CA GLY A 205 -31.77 17.59 49.99
C GLY A 205 -30.44 17.28 50.70
N ASN A 206 -30.09 18.07 51.72
CA ASN A 206 -28.76 18.04 52.37
C ASN A 206 -28.72 17.27 53.71
N THR A 207 -29.84 16.72 54.18
CA THR A 207 -30.00 16.24 55.56
C THR A 207 -29.88 14.73 55.73
N MET A 208 -29.92 13.94 54.66
CA MET A 208 -29.89 12.47 54.71
C MET A 208 -28.81 11.92 53.78
N ALA A 209 -28.12 10.86 54.22
CA ALA A 209 -27.16 10.13 53.39
C ALA A 209 -27.87 9.50 52.17
N VAL A 210 -27.22 9.57 51.01
CA VAL A 210 -27.80 9.08 49.75
C VAL A 210 -27.36 7.63 49.55
N MET A 211 -28.03 6.71 50.24
CA MET A 211 -27.71 5.28 50.13
C MET A 211 -28.17 4.72 48.78
N GLY A 212 -27.24 4.16 48.01
CA GLY A 212 -27.52 3.51 46.72
C GLY A 212 -26.62 2.31 46.45
N ASP A 213 -26.98 1.50 45.46
CA ASP A 213 -26.22 0.30 45.10
C ASP A 213 -24.95 0.64 44.31
N PHE A 214 -23.78 0.29 44.85
CA PHE A 214 -22.48 0.42 44.22
C PHE A 214 -21.90 -0.98 43.99
N ASP A 215 -22.10 -1.51 42.78
CA ASP A 215 -21.60 -2.83 42.36
C ASP A 215 -22.03 -4.01 43.29
N GLY A 216 -23.20 -3.90 43.94
CA GLY A 216 -23.77 -4.91 44.84
C GLY A 216 -23.62 -4.63 46.33
N GLU A 217 -23.06 -3.47 46.70
CA GLU A 217 -22.91 -2.99 48.08
C GLU A 217 -23.63 -1.65 48.26
N MET A 218 -24.33 -1.47 49.39
CA MET A 218 -25.02 -0.22 49.68
C MET A 218 -24.03 0.83 50.20
N VAL A 219 -23.84 1.91 49.44
CA VAL A 219 -22.85 2.96 49.71
C VAL A 219 -23.51 4.33 49.66
N ASP A 220 -22.98 5.30 50.41
CA ASP A 220 -23.39 6.70 50.33
C ASP A 220 -22.84 7.36 49.06
N TYR A 221 -23.72 7.65 48.10
CA TYR A 221 -23.40 8.33 46.86
C TYR A 221 -22.91 9.77 47.05
N GLY A 222 -23.05 10.37 48.24
CA GLY A 222 -22.39 11.64 48.57
C GLY A 222 -20.88 11.61 48.31
N PHE A 223 -20.23 10.45 48.51
CA PHE A 223 -18.79 10.26 48.25
C PHE A 223 -18.50 9.43 47.00
N LEU A 224 -19.45 9.35 46.05
CA LEU A 224 -19.36 8.50 44.85
C LEU A 224 -18.03 8.63 44.10
N SER A 225 -17.55 9.86 43.89
CA SER A 225 -16.28 10.11 43.18
C SER A 225 -15.08 9.48 43.88
N ILE A 226 -15.06 9.50 45.22
CA ILE A 226 -13.96 8.97 46.04
C ILE A 226 -13.97 7.44 46.00
N PHE A 227 -15.16 6.83 46.11
CA PHE A 227 -15.30 5.37 45.99
C PHE A 227 -14.86 4.88 44.62
N GLU A 228 -15.22 5.59 43.55
CA GLU A 228 -14.82 5.26 42.19
C GLU A 228 -13.29 5.40 41.99
N GLU A 229 -12.67 6.46 42.51
CA GLU A 229 -11.21 6.63 42.45
C GLU A 229 -10.47 5.55 43.23
N LYS A 230 -10.95 5.22 44.44
CA LYS A 230 -10.38 4.14 45.27
C LYS A 230 -10.48 2.79 44.55
N ARG A 231 -11.62 2.50 43.92
CA ARG A 231 -11.85 1.29 43.13
C ARG A 231 -10.82 1.16 42.00
N LEU A 232 -10.62 2.22 41.22
CA LEU A 232 -9.66 2.24 40.12
C LEU A 232 -8.21 2.09 40.59
N LYS A 233 -7.82 2.79 41.68
CA LYS A 233 -6.47 2.67 42.26
C LYS A 233 -6.18 1.26 42.75
N ASN A 234 -7.13 0.64 43.45
CA ASN A 234 -6.98 -0.73 43.95
C ASN A 234 -6.84 -1.73 42.79
N ALA A 235 -7.72 -1.63 41.78
CA ALA A 235 -7.66 -2.52 40.62
C ALA A 235 -6.36 -2.34 39.80
N ALA A 236 -5.90 -1.10 39.62
CA ALA A 236 -4.65 -0.81 38.94
C ALA A 236 -3.43 -1.34 39.69
N LEU A 237 -3.47 -1.37 41.03
CA LEU A 237 -2.43 -1.97 41.86
C LEU A 237 -2.42 -3.50 41.72
N CYS A 238 -3.59 -4.15 41.81
CA CYS A 238 -3.72 -5.60 41.59
C CYS A 238 -3.20 -6.03 40.20
N LEU A 239 -3.57 -5.30 39.14
CA LEU A 239 -3.08 -5.59 37.79
C LEU A 239 -1.54 -5.56 37.70
N ARG A 240 -0.87 -4.62 38.38
CA ARG A 240 0.60 -4.54 38.37
C ARG A 240 1.25 -5.71 39.11
N THR A 241 0.64 -6.18 40.20
CA THR A 241 1.18 -7.26 41.03
C THR A 241 0.91 -8.65 40.45
N GLU A 242 -0.25 -8.86 39.82
CA GLU A 242 -0.68 -10.17 39.32
C GLU A 242 -0.18 -10.49 37.91
N THR A 243 0.36 -9.52 37.16
CA THR A 243 0.96 -9.76 35.83
C THR A 243 2.15 -10.73 35.89
N GLU A 244 2.80 -10.86 37.05
CA GLU A 244 3.92 -11.79 37.26
C GLU A 244 3.47 -13.24 37.57
N MET A 245 2.21 -13.45 37.99
CA MET A 245 1.77 -14.72 38.58
C MET A 245 1.04 -15.66 37.62
N PHE A 246 0.51 -15.15 36.49
CA PHE A 246 -0.25 -15.93 35.51
C PHE A 246 0.44 -15.98 34.15
N GLN A 247 1.74 -16.28 34.13
CA GLN A 247 2.41 -16.75 32.93
C GLN A 247 2.25 -18.28 32.84
N SER A 248 1.64 -18.73 31.74
CA SER A 248 1.75 -20.11 31.24
C SER A 248 0.82 -21.18 31.82
N GLN A 249 -0.47 -21.10 31.48
CA GLN A 249 -1.20 -22.31 31.08
C GLN A 249 -2.00 -22.01 29.80
N LYS A 250 -1.69 -22.73 28.72
CA LYS A 250 -2.40 -22.63 27.44
C LYS A 250 -3.85 -23.06 27.66
N VAL A 251 -4.79 -22.12 27.61
CA VAL A 251 -6.22 -22.43 27.54
C VAL A 251 -6.43 -23.29 26.28
N LEU A 252 -6.90 -24.53 26.46
CA LEU A 252 -7.11 -25.51 25.39
C LEU A 252 -8.36 -25.26 24.54
N GLN A 253 -9.11 -24.19 24.83
CA GLN A 253 -10.38 -23.86 24.19
C GLN A 253 -10.20 -22.85 23.05
N GLU A 254 -10.99 -23.00 21.97
CA GLU A 254 -11.04 -22.01 20.90
C GLU A 254 -11.68 -20.70 21.38
N PHE A 255 -10.99 -19.59 21.13
CA PHE A 255 -11.47 -18.24 21.40
C PHE A 255 -12.61 -17.84 20.44
N SER A 256 -13.40 -16.85 20.86
CA SER A 256 -14.44 -16.23 20.05
C SER A 256 -13.89 -15.72 18.71
N PRO A 257 -14.63 -15.86 17.59
CA PRO A 257 -14.20 -15.35 16.28
C PRO A 257 -14.03 -13.83 16.23
N LEU A 258 -14.56 -13.13 17.25
CA LEU A 258 -14.44 -11.68 17.45
C LEU A 258 -13.17 -11.28 18.19
N VAL A 259 -12.24 -12.21 18.47
CA VAL A 259 -10.97 -11.93 19.14
C VAL A 259 -9.82 -12.58 18.37
N VAL A 260 -8.64 -11.98 18.45
CA VAL A 260 -7.40 -12.55 17.94
C VAL A 260 -6.36 -12.67 19.06
N GLN A 261 -5.68 -13.81 19.12
CA GLN A 261 -4.61 -14.05 20.08
C GLN A 261 -3.22 -13.86 19.46
N TYR A 262 -2.38 -13.09 20.14
CA TYR A 262 -0.95 -12.97 19.89
C TYR A 262 -0.18 -13.23 21.19
N SER A 263 0.39 -14.43 21.33
CA SER A 263 0.99 -14.90 22.58
C SER A 263 -0.01 -14.77 23.75
N ASP A 264 0.23 -13.86 24.68
CA ASP A 264 -0.61 -13.61 25.86
C ASP A 264 -1.60 -12.45 25.68
N VAL A 265 -1.60 -11.80 24.51
CA VAL A 265 -2.44 -10.63 24.23
C VAL A 265 -3.64 -11.01 23.36
N LEU A 266 -4.83 -10.71 23.84
CA LEU A 266 -6.07 -10.80 23.07
C LEU A 266 -6.51 -9.43 22.57
N LEU A 267 -6.65 -9.28 21.25
CA LEU A 267 -7.13 -8.04 20.63
C LEU A 267 -8.57 -8.19 20.12
N PRO A 268 -9.38 -7.13 20.24
CA PRO A 268 -10.75 -7.14 19.73
C PRO A 268 -10.78 -7.10 18.20
N ARG A 269 -11.56 -8.01 17.61
CA ARG A 269 -11.80 -8.14 16.17
C ARG A 269 -13.30 -7.95 15.87
N PRO A 270 -13.78 -6.70 15.79
CA PRO A 270 -15.22 -6.43 15.71
C PRO A 270 -15.88 -6.99 14.44
N ASN A 271 -15.14 -7.12 13.34
CA ASN A 271 -15.68 -7.56 12.05
C ASN A 271 -15.60 -9.09 11.83
N GLY A 272 -15.19 -9.87 12.83
CA GLY A 272 -14.99 -11.32 12.69
C GLY A 272 -13.80 -11.67 11.81
N TYR A 273 -13.70 -12.93 11.36
CA TYR A 273 -12.54 -13.42 10.61
C TYR A 273 -12.21 -12.59 9.36
N PRO A 274 -10.91 -12.38 9.08
CA PRO A 274 -10.49 -11.68 7.88
C PRO A 274 -10.88 -12.46 6.62
N SER A 275 -11.14 -11.74 5.53
CA SER A 275 -11.48 -12.31 4.22
C SER A 275 -10.33 -13.09 3.56
N GLN A 276 -9.08 -12.81 3.96
CA GLN A 276 -7.88 -13.48 3.47
C GLN A 276 -6.96 -13.87 4.64
N PRO A 277 -6.30 -15.04 4.58
CA PRO A 277 -5.39 -15.48 5.63
C PRO A 277 -4.10 -14.64 5.67
N SER A 278 -3.38 -14.72 6.81
CA SER A 278 -2.07 -14.10 6.97
C SER A 278 -1.06 -14.58 5.95
N LYS A 279 -0.33 -13.60 5.39
CA LYS A 279 0.84 -13.83 4.52
C LYS A 279 2.13 -13.83 5.33
N LEU A 280 2.07 -13.40 6.61
CA LEU A 280 3.21 -13.35 7.50
C LEU A 280 3.34 -14.68 8.24
N ILE A 281 4.50 -15.30 8.08
CA ILE A 281 4.84 -16.58 8.69
C ILE A 281 5.31 -16.36 10.11
N SER A 282 4.83 -17.20 11.02
CA SER A 282 5.16 -17.12 12.43
C SER A 282 6.54 -17.71 12.70
N THR A 283 7.57 -16.86 12.68
CA THR A 283 8.91 -17.16 13.23
C THR A 283 9.05 -16.62 14.66
N THR A 284 10.13 -16.96 15.35
CA THR A 284 10.42 -16.44 16.71
C THR A 284 10.46 -14.91 16.76
N THR A 285 11.24 -14.26 15.89
CA THR A 285 11.30 -12.79 15.85
C THR A 285 9.99 -12.17 15.37
N THR A 286 9.31 -12.81 14.41
CA THR A 286 8.00 -12.31 13.93
C THR A 286 6.95 -12.38 15.03
N ALA A 287 6.93 -13.44 15.85
CA ALA A 287 6.03 -13.57 16.99
C ALA A 287 6.31 -12.49 18.04
N GLN A 288 7.58 -12.24 18.38
CA GLN A 288 7.98 -11.17 19.30
C GLN A 288 7.59 -9.78 18.79
N ASN A 289 7.80 -9.51 17.49
CA ASN A 289 7.41 -8.26 16.85
C ASN A 289 5.88 -8.08 16.85
N ARG A 290 5.11 -9.15 16.54
CA ARG A 290 3.64 -9.15 16.60
C ARG A 290 3.14 -8.90 18.01
N GLU A 291 3.72 -9.55 19.01
CA GLU A 291 3.35 -9.39 20.41
C GLU A 291 3.64 -7.96 20.90
N SER A 292 4.82 -7.43 20.61
CA SER A 292 5.21 -6.06 20.98
C SER A 292 4.26 -5.02 20.35
N PHE A 293 3.90 -5.22 19.09
CA PHE A 293 2.93 -4.37 18.40
C PHE A 293 1.50 -4.53 18.93
N ALA A 294 1.07 -5.76 19.25
CA ALA A 294 -0.24 -6.03 19.86
C ALA A 294 -0.37 -5.36 21.23
N LYS A 295 0.67 -5.43 22.07
CA LYS A 295 0.72 -4.71 23.35
C LYS A 295 0.57 -3.21 23.17
N ALA A 296 1.19 -2.64 22.14
CA ALA A 296 1.07 -1.22 21.85
C ALA A 296 -0.34 -0.82 21.37
N LEU A 297 -0.99 -1.65 20.54
CA LEU A 297 -2.35 -1.41 20.03
C LEU A 297 -3.44 -1.38 21.11
N MET A 298 -3.23 -2.06 22.24
CA MET A 298 -4.15 -2.02 23.39
C MET A 298 -4.28 -0.61 23.98
N SER A 299 -3.23 0.22 23.85
CA SER A 299 -3.26 1.61 24.28
C SER A 299 -3.92 2.51 23.22
N SER A 300 -4.53 3.62 23.63
CA SER A 300 -4.99 4.67 22.72
C SER A 300 -3.85 5.57 22.21
N SER A 301 -2.62 5.34 22.67
CA SER A 301 -1.47 6.18 22.34
C SER A 301 -0.99 5.97 20.90
N PRO A 302 -0.41 7.00 20.26
CA PRO A 302 0.13 6.87 18.91
C PRO A 302 1.42 6.04 18.92
N ILE A 303 1.57 5.16 17.92
CA ILE A 303 2.61 4.13 17.88
C ILE A 303 3.67 4.48 16.84
N LEU A 304 4.94 4.41 17.24
CA LEU A 304 6.09 4.64 16.38
C LEU A 304 6.94 3.38 16.26
N LEU A 305 6.92 2.77 15.07
CA LEU A 305 7.72 1.61 14.72
C LEU A 305 9.12 2.04 14.29
N HIS A 306 10.17 1.47 14.87
CA HIS A 306 11.54 1.72 14.43
C HIS A 306 12.32 0.42 14.25
N GLY A 307 13.17 0.37 13.22
CA GLY A 307 14.04 -0.77 12.95
C GLY A 307 14.73 -0.65 11.60
N LEU A 308 15.57 -1.62 11.27
CA LEU A 308 16.37 -1.63 10.04
C LEU A 308 15.51 -1.61 8.77
N ALA A 309 16.11 -1.17 7.67
CA ALA A 309 15.48 -1.26 6.35
C ALA A 309 15.25 -2.73 5.97
N GLY A 310 14.02 -3.09 5.61
CA GLY A 310 13.67 -4.47 5.25
C GLY A 310 13.19 -5.35 6.41
N ALA A 311 13.18 -4.87 7.66
CA ALA A 311 12.67 -5.63 8.82
C ALA A 311 11.16 -5.92 8.82
N GLY A 312 10.41 -5.51 7.78
CA GLY A 312 8.99 -5.84 7.64
C GLY A 312 8.00 -4.91 8.34
N LYS A 313 8.42 -3.69 8.75
CA LYS A 313 7.56 -2.69 9.44
C LYS A 313 6.20 -2.47 8.75
N THR A 314 6.20 -2.10 7.47
CA THR A 314 4.97 -1.91 6.67
C THR A 314 4.16 -3.21 6.55
N SER A 315 4.83 -4.35 6.38
CA SER A 315 4.16 -5.66 6.29
C SER A 315 3.43 -6.03 7.57
N LEU A 316 4.01 -5.72 8.74
CA LEU A 316 3.40 -5.95 10.04
C LEU A 316 2.13 -5.12 10.23
N VAL A 317 2.18 -3.82 9.92
CA VAL A 317 1.01 -2.94 10.00
C VAL A 317 -0.11 -3.41 9.08
N ASN A 318 0.24 -3.77 7.83
CA ASN A 318 -0.74 -4.28 6.86
C ASN A 318 -1.38 -5.61 7.31
N ASP A 319 -0.61 -6.50 7.94
CA ASP A 319 -1.13 -7.78 8.47
C ASP A 319 -2.16 -7.55 9.58
N PHE A 320 -1.86 -6.67 10.54
CA PHE A 320 -2.79 -6.30 11.61
C PHE A 320 -4.01 -5.53 11.09
N ALA A 321 -3.81 -4.60 10.15
CA ALA A 321 -4.92 -3.88 9.53
C ALA A 321 -5.88 -4.86 8.85
N ARG A 322 -5.37 -5.86 8.14
CA ARG A 322 -6.22 -6.91 7.55
C ARG A 322 -6.87 -7.79 8.62
N GLU A 323 -6.13 -8.21 9.64
CA GLU A 323 -6.65 -9.09 10.70
C GLU A 323 -7.81 -8.46 11.48
N LEU A 324 -7.76 -7.14 11.67
CA LEU A 324 -8.78 -6.36 12.36
C LEU A 324 -9.86 -5.80 11.41
N GLY A 325 -9.80 -6.10 10.11
CA GLY A 325 -10.76 -5.63 9.10
C GLY A 325 -10.68 -4.13 8.80
N MET A 326 -9.52 -3.51 9.04
CA MET A 326 -9.23 -2.10 8.82
C MET A 326 -8.48 -1.82 7.51
N ASP A 327 -8.00 -2.84 6.78
CA ASP A 327 -7.18 -2.73 5.57
C ASP A 327 -7.80 -1.87 4.47
N SER A 328 -9.10 -2.03 4.22
CA SER A 328 -9.83 -1.24 3.21
C SER A 328 -9.99 0.23 3.61
N SER A 329 -10.02 0.51 4.91
CA SER A 329 -10.20 1.86 5.47
C SER A 329 -8.89 2.58 5.76
N MET A 330 -7.77 1.84 5.86
CA MET A 330 -6.49 2.37 6.31
C MET A 330 -5.85 3.30 5.26
N VAL A 331 -5.42 4.45 5.74
CA VAL A 331 -4.73 5.46 4.93
C VAL A 331 -3.24 5.36 5.18
N THR A 332 -2.44 5.20 4.12
CA THR A 332 -0.98 5.30 4.19
C THR A 332 -0.56 6.65 3.63
N LEU A 333 0.22 7.39 4.41
CA LEU A 333 0.75 8.69 4.03
C LEU A 333 2.27 8.56 3.89
N HIS A 334 2.78 8.88 2.72
CA HIS A 334 4.20 9.07 2.49
C HIS A 334 4.47 10.56 2.63
N LEU A 335 5.17 10.95 3.69
CA LEU A 335 5.55 12.34 3.92
C LEU A 335 6.96 12.55 3.40
N ASN A 336 7.15 13.69 2.74
CA ASN A 336 8.43 14.13 2.18
C ASN A 336 8.75 15.55 2.68
N GLU A 337 9.97 16.04 2.43
CA GLU A 337 10.40 17.36 2.93
C GLU A 337 9.58 18.52 2.33
N GLN A 338 8.94 18.30 1.19
CA GLN A 338 8.14 19.28 0.46
C GLN A 338 6.63 19.18 0.75
N THR A 339 6.21 18.31 1.68
CA THR A 339 4.78 18.08 1.92
C THR A 339 4.15 19.29 2.60
N ASP A 340 3.17 19.91 1.93
CA ASP A 340 2.40 21.01 2.53
C ASP A 340 1.39 20.47 3.55
N ALA A 341 1.48 20.97 4.79
CA ALA A 341 0.52 20.71 5.85
C ALA A 341 -0.93 20.97 5.45
N LYS A 342 -1.19 21.94 4.56
CA LYS A 342 -2.55 22.27 4.08
C LYS A 342 -3.17 21.14 3.28
N MET A 343 -2.38 20.31 2.60
CA MET A 343 -2.92 19.13 1.89
C MET A 343 -3.45 18.08 2.86
N LEU A 344 -2.84 17.95 4.04
CA LEU A 344 -3.27 17.01 5.07
C LEU A 344 -4.53 17.48 5.79
N ILE A 345 -4.60 18.77 6.14
CA ILE A 345 -5.72 19.33 6.90
C ILE A 345 -6.90 19.72 5.99
N GLY A 346 -6.61 20.27 4.82
CA GLY A 346 -7.60 20.78 3.88
C GLY A 346 -7.38 22.23 3.51
N MET A 347 -7.89 22.59 2.34
CA MET A 347 -7.72 23.91 1.74
C MET A 347 -9.02 24.37 1.07
N TYR A 348 -9.14 25.68 0.83
CA TYR A 348 -10.19 26.22 -0.01
C TYR A 348 -9.82 25.99 -1.48
N ALA A 349 -10.61 25.18 -2.16
CA ALA A 349 -10.47 24.92 -3.59
C ALA A 349 -11.65 25.53 -4.36
N THR A 350 -11.46 25.84 -5.64
CA THR A 350 -12.57 26.34 -6.45
C THR A 350 -13.66 25.27 -6.57
N GLY A 351 -14.91 25.69 -6.42
CA GLY A 351 -16.06 24.80 -6.58
C GLY A 351 -16.33 24.48 -8.06
N SER A 352 -17.35 23.65 -8.29
CA SER A 352 -17.82 23.30 -9.64
C SER A 352 -18.39 24.50 -10.41
N THR A 353 -18.77 25.57 -9.71
CA THR A 353 -19.18 26.84 -10.31
C THR A 353 -17.98 27.80 -10.37
N PRO A 354 -17.69 28.40 -11.55
CA PRO A 354 -16.62 29.38 -11.69
C PRO A 354 -16.75 30.52 -10.68
N GLY A 355 -15.68 30.83 -9.94
CA GLY A 355 -15.65 31.90 -8.94
C GLY A 355 -16.14 31.52 -7.54
N SER A 356 -16.64 30.31 -7.31
CA SER A 356 -16.93 29.81 -5.96
C SER A 356 -15.68 29.17 -5.33
N PHE A 357 -15.50 29.35 -4.03
CA PHE A 357 -14.48 28.65 -3.24
C PHE A 357 -15.17 27.79 -2.18
N THR A 358 -14.93 26.49 -2.22
CA THR A 358 -15.46 25.51 -1.26
C THR A 358 -14.30 24.95 -0.46
N TRP A 359 -14.44 24.91 0.87
CA TRP A 359 -13.48 24.22 1.72
C TRP A 359 -13.54 22.72 1.45
N ARG A 360 -12.39 22.12 1.16
CA ARG A 360 -12.25 20.67 1.02
C ARG A 360 -11.40 20.15 2.18
N ALA A 361 -11.91 19.13 2.86
CA ALA A 361 -11.18 18.44 3.90
C ALA A 361 -9.97 17.73 3.29
N GLY A 362 -8.82 17.84 3.93
CA GLY A 362 -7.63 17.07 3.57
C GLY A 362 -7.71 15.64 4.09
N VAL A 363 -6.80 14.80 3.62
CA VAL A 363 -6.81 13.35 3.89
C VAL A 363 -6.74 13.02 5.39
N LEU A 364 -5.95 13.78 6.17
CA LEU A 364 -5.85 13.57 7.61
C LEU A 364 -7.14 13.98 8.30
N THR A 365 -7.72 15.12 7.91
CA THR A 365 -8.99 15.60 8.47
C THR A 365 -10.13 14.62 8.24
N THR A 366 -10.25 14.07 7.04
CA THR A 366 -11.28 13.08 6.73
C THR A 366 -11.04 11.78 7.51
N ALA A 367 -9.79 11.32 7.62
CA ALA A 367 -9.46 10.12 8.39
C ALA A 367 -9.77 10.27 9.89
N VAL A 368 -9.48 11.44 10.47
CA VAL A 368 -9.79 11.78 11.87
C VAL A 368 -11.31 11.84 12.11
N LYS A 369 -12.07 12.48 11.19
CA LYS A 369 -13.55 12.55 11.26
C LYS A 369 -14.22 11.17 11.17
N GLU A 370 -13.68 10.29 10.32
CA GLU A 370 -14.25 8.97 10.08
C GLU A 370 -13.77 7.90 11.07
N GLY A 371 -12.68 8.14 11.80
CA GLY A 371 -12.11 7.18 12.76
C GLY A 371 -11.24 6.12 12.12
N ARG A 372 -10.56 6.44 11.00
CA ARG A 372 -9.74 5.49 10.24
C ARG A 372 -8.34 5.34 10.83
N TRP A 373 -7.66 4.23 10.50
CA TRP A 373 -6.23 4.09 10.79
C TRP A 373 -5.42 4.92 9.80
N VAL A 374 -4.44 5.66 10.33
CA VAL A 374 -3.48 6.44 9.54
C VAL A 374 -2.08 5.91 9.82
N PHE A 375 -1.41 5.42 8.78
CA PHE A 375 -0.02 4.96 8.83
C PHE A 375 0.88 5.93 8.07
N ILE A 376 1.85 6.52 8.76
CA ILE A 376 2.84 7.43 8.19
C ILE A 376 4.15 6.67 7.95
N GLU A 377 4.57 6.55 6.69
CA GLU A 377 5.88 5.97 6.35
C GLU A 377 6.99 7.03 6.49
N ASP A 378 8.12 6.62 7.07
CA ASP A 378 9.35 7.42 7.19
C ASP A 378 9.11 8.83 7.76
N LEU A 379 8.46 8.90 8.93
CA LEU A 379 8.07 10.15 9.61
C LEU A 379 9.25 11.11 9.84
N ASP A 380 10.47 10.58 9.92
CA ASP A 380 11.71 11.36 10.06
C ASP A 380 11.99 12.32 8.89
N ARG A 381 11.33 12.13 7.74
CA ARG A 381 11.44 13.01 6.56
C ARG A 381 10.43 14.15 6.53
N ALA A 382 9.45 14.15 7.43
CA ALA A 382 8.40 15.15 7.43
C ALA A 382 8.95 16.52 7.88
N PRO A 383 8.55 17.63 7.23
CA PRO A 383 8.96 18.96 7.66
C PRO A 383 8.36 19.29 9.04
N ASN A 384 9.04 20.17 9.78
CA ASN A 384 8.61 20.57 11.13
C ASN A 384 7.18 21.16 11.14
N GLU A 385 6.75 21.80 10.06
CA GLU A 385 5.39 22.33 9.90
C GLU A 385 4.34 21.20 9.94
N VAL A 386 4.59 20.10 9.22
CA VAL A 386 3.70 18.92 9.23
C VAL A 386 3.69 18.25 10.60
N ILE A 387 4.86 18.11 11.24
CA ILE A 387 4.95 17.57 12.60
C ILE A 387 4.16 18.44 13.59
N SER A 388 4.22 19.76 13.46
CA SER A 388 3.48 20.70 14.31
C SER A 388 1.96 20.55 14.21
N VAL A 389 1.45 20.15 13.03
CA VAL A 389 0.03 19.88 12.78
C VAL A 389 -0.40 18.55 13.38
N ILE A 390 0.48 17.54 13.34
CA ILE A 390 0.21 16.21 13.90
C ILE A 390 0.35 16.23 15.43
N LEU A 391 1.12 17.16 16.00
CA LEU A 391 1.40 17.20 17.44
C LEU A 391 0.13 17.32 18.32
N PRO A 392 -0.83 18.24 18.07
CA PRO A 392 -2.10 18.25 18.81
C PRO A 392 -2.86 16.92 18.76
N LEU A 393 -2.79 16.23 17.62
CA LEU A 393 -3.44 14.93 17.43
C LEU A 393 -2.74 13.83 18.25
N VAL A 394 -1.41 13.90 18.35
CA VAL A 394 -0.58 13.01 19.18
C VAL A 394 -0.79 13.27 20.68
N GLU A 395 -0.94 14.53 21.09
CA GLU A 395 -1.09 14.93 22.50
C GLU A 395 -2.49 14.71 23.05
N ARG A 396 -3.52 15.15 22.30
CA ARG A 396 -4.91 15.25 22.78
C ARG A 396 -5.88 14.38 21.99
N GLY A 397 -5.47 13.78 20.87
CA GLY A 397 -6.39 13.13 19.95
C GLY A 397 -7.28 14.14 19.21
N GLU A 398 -6.84 15.39 19.08
CA GLU A 398 -7.58 16.46 18.42
C GLU A 398 -6.76 17.09 17.29
N LEU A 399 -7.37 17.25 16.12
CA LEU A 399 -6.77 17.93 14.98
C LEU A 399 -7.22 19.39 14.94
N LEU A 400 -6.27 20.31 15.10
CA LEU A 400 -6.53 21.73 14.95
C LEU A 400 -6.52 22.11 13.46
N ILE A 401 -7.53 22.86 13.01
CA ILE A 401 -7.59 23.49 11.69
C ILE A 401 -7.41 25.01 11.87
N PRO A 402 -6.16 25.53 11.75
CA PRO A 402 -5.89 26.94 12.00
C PRO A 402 -6.69 27.87 11.08
N SER A 403 -6.90 27.49 9.83
CA SER A 403 -7.62 28.30 8.82
C SER A 403 -9.11 28.47 9.10
N ARG A 404 -9.71 27.60 9.93
CA ARG A 404 -11.13 27.65 10.32
C ARG A 404 -11.33 27.98 11.79
N GLY A 405 -10.27 27.95 12.61
CA GLY A 405 -10.38 28.00 14.06
C GLY A 405 -11.18 26.82 14.64
N GLU A 406 -11.23 25.70 13.92
CA GLU A 406 -11.99 24.50 14.27
C GLU A 406 -11.04 23.44 14.85
N SER A 407 -11.42 22.80 15.96
CA SER A 407 -10.73 21.62 16.49
C SER A 407 -11.61 20.40 16.28
N ILE A 408 -11.07 19.34 15.67
CA ILE A 408 -11.78 18.10 15.38
C ILE A 408 -11.20 17.01 16.26
N LYS A 409 -12.01 16.48 17.19
CA LYS A 409 -11.61 15.29 17.96
C LYS A 409 -11.66 14.04 17.09
N ALA A 410 -10.66 13.18 17.23
CA ALA A 410 -10.62 11.89 16.57
C ALA A 410 -11.78 11.01 17.02
N LYS A 411 -12.51 10.46 16.04
CA LYS A 411 -13.60 9.53 16.29
C LYS A 411 -13.08 8.22 16.89
N ALA A 412 -13.91 7.53 17.67
CA ALA A 412 -13.60 6.20 18.20
C ALA A 412 -13.14 5.25 17.07
N GLY A 413 -12.07 4.49 17.33
CA GLY A 413 -11.43 3.61 16.34
C GLY A 413 -10.23 4.24 15.61
N PHE A 414 -10.06 5.57 15.65
CA PHE A 414 -8.89 6.23 15.08
C PHE A 414 -7.59 5.74 15.75
N LYS A 415 -6.59 5.40 14.92
CA LYS A 415 -5.23 5.06 15.37
C LYS A 415 -4.21 5.73 14.48
N LEU A 416 -3.23 6.37 15.11
CA LEU A 416 -2.10 6.98 14.42
C LEU A 416 -0.87 6.10 14.60
N LEU A 417 -0.35 5.62 13.47
CA LEU A 417 0.80 4.74 13.37
C LEU A 417 1.86 5.45 12.53
N ALA A 418 3.12 5.33 12.91
CA ALA A 418 4.25 5.88 12.15
C ALA A 418 5.41 4.89 12.10
N SER A 419 6.26 5.00 11.08
CA SER A 419 7.50 4.23 10.99
C SER A 419 8.72 5.11 10.75
N ILE A 420 9.86 4.68 11.28
CA ILE A 420 11.18 5.30 11.11
C ILE A 420 12.20 4.21 10.80
N ARG A 421 13.22 4.54 10.01
CA ARG A 421 14.34 3.65 9.69
C ARG A 421 15.50 3.88 10.64
N THR A 422 16.02 2.81 11.24
CA THR A 422 17.28 2.86 12.00
C THR A 422 18.46 2.56 11.09
N SER A 423 19.62 3.10 11.42
CA SER A 423 20.89 2.83 10.74
C SER A 423 21.85 2.09 11.67
N LEU A 424 22.69 1.24 11.11
CA LEU A 424 23.75 0.55 11.85
C LEU A 424 24.98 1.45 11.98
N ASN A 425 25.58 1.45 13.16
CA ASN A 425 26.90 2.01 13.39
C ASN A 425 28.01 1.14 12.81
N VAL A 426 29.22 1.70 12.72
CA VAL A 426 30.44 0.95 12.39
C VAL A 426 30.66 -0.24 13.35
N SER A 427 30.19 -0.13 14.59
CA SER A 427 30.22 -1.20 15.61
C SER A 427 29.03 -2.17 15.54
N GLY A 428 28.12 -2.02 14.57
CA GLY A 428 26.94 -2.88 14.40
C GLY A 428 25.75 -2.58 15.32
N GLY A 429 25.81 -1.53 16.15
CA GLY A 429 24.67 -1.09 16.97
C GLY A 429 23.66 -0.25 16.18
N GLU A 430 22.37 -0.42 16.45
CA GLU A 430 21.31 0.39 15.82
C GLU A 430 21.20 1.78 16.45
N ILE A 431 21.27 2.84 15.63
CA ILE A 431 20.90 4.20 16.03
C ILE A 431 19.47 4.50 15.56
N PRO A 432 18.55 4.83 16.48
CA PRO A 432 17.29 5.45 16.12
C PRO A 432 17.51 6.96 15.86
N PRO A 433 17.14 7.49 14.68
CA PRO A 433 17.28 8.92 14.40
C PRO A 433 16.31 9.81 15.22
N ALA A 434 15.35 9.20 15.92
CA ALA A 434 14.21 9.85 16.59
C ALA A 434 14.52 10.64 17.87
N LEU A 435 15.78 10.93 18.20
CA LEU A 435 16.10 11.77 19.38
C LEU A 435 15.84 13.27 19.15
N HIS A 436 15.81 13.72 17.90
CA HIS A 436 15.66 15.14 17.55
C HIS A 436 14.26 15.54 17.06
N MET A 437 13.34 14.60 16.90
CA MET A 437 11.99 14.89 16.40
C MET A 437 11.11 15.54 17.48
N LEU A 438 10.40 16.61 17.12
CA LEU A 438 9.42 17.25 17.99
C LEU A 438 8.33 16.25 18.40
N GLY A 439 7.99 16.22 19.69
CA GLY A 439 6.97 15.31 20.22
C GLY A 439 7.41 13.84 20.35
N ALA A 440 8.68 13.50 20.12
CA ALA A 440 9.17 12.10 20.15
C ALA A 440 8.96 11.35 21.48
N ARG A 441 8.64 12.05 22.57
CA ARG A 441 8.31 11.48 23.89
C ARG A 441 6.85 11.03 23.99
N MET A 442 5.97 11.58 23.16
CA MET A 442 4.53 11.29 23.17
C MET A 442 4.19 10.02 22.38
N TRP A 443 5.14 9.52 21.58
CA TRP A 443 4.99 8.29 20.82
C TRP A 443 5.37 7.07 21.64
N GLN A 444 4.53 6.05 21.62
CA GLN A 444 4.89 4.73 22.10
C GLN A 444 5.82 4.06 21.08
N ARG A 445 7.08 3.85 21.46
CA ARG A 445 8.10 3.29 20.58
C ARG A 445 8.07 1.77 20.62
N VAL A 446 8.01 1.16 19.44
CA VAL A 446 8.04 -0.30 19.28
C VAL A 446 9.22 -0.66 18.39
N PRO A 447 10.25 -1.35 18.94
CA PRO A 447 11.35 -1.85 18.13
C PRO A 447 10.86 -3.02 17.27
N ILE A 448 11.21 -2.99 15.99
CA ILE A 448 10.96 -4.08 15.05
C ILE A 448 12.31 -4.70 14.68
N HIS A 449 12.53 -5.90 15.18
CA HIS A 449 13.77 -6.62 15.00
C HIS A 449 13.81 -7.33 13.65
N MET A 450 15.02 -7.40 13.10
CA MET A 450 15.31 -8.08 11.85
C MET A 450 15.36 -9.61 12.07
N PRO A 451 14.68 -10.43 11.27
CA PRO A 451 14.77 -11.89 11.38
C PRO A 451 16.21 -12.38 11.16
N ASN A 452 16.56 -13.46 11.87
CA ASN A 452 17.84 -14.15 11.71
C ASN A 452 17.86 -15.03 10.44
N GLN A 453 19.03 -15.56 10.09
CA GLN A 453 19.21 -16.40 8.91
C GLN A 453 18.38 -17.69 8.94
N ASP A 454 18.34 -18.37 10.08
CA ASP A 454 17.51 -19.57 10.25
C ASP A 454 16.03 -19.25 10.11
N GLU A 455 15.59 -18.08 10.59
CA GLU A 455 14.22 -17.62 10.41
C GLU A 455 13.92 -17.27 8.94
N PHE A 456 14.87 -16.74 8.17
CA PHE A 456 14.68 -16.55 6.72
C PHE A 456 14.41 -17.88 6.02
N ARG A 457 15.04 -18.96 6.46
CA ARG A 457 14.76 -20.31 5.94
C ARG A 457 13.31 -20.70 6.19
N GLU A 458 12.80 -20.51 7.41
CA GLU A 458 11.41 -20.78 7.78
C GLU A 458 10.42 -19.90 6.99
N ILE A 459 10.74 -18.61 6.83
CA ILE A 459 9.91 -17.66 6.05
C ILE A 459 9.84 -18.08 4.58
N ILE A 460 10.95 -18.51 3.98
CA ILE A 460 10.94 -18.92 2.57
C ILE A 460 10.21 -20.27 2.43
N GLU A 461 10.40 -21.20 3.36
CA GLU A 461 9.70 -22.50 3.36
C GLU A 461 8.18 -22.32 3.46
N GLY A 462 7.70 -21.44 4.33
CA GLY A 462 6.27 -21.16 4.45
C GLY A 462 5.71 -20.35 3.26
N THR A 463 6.50 -19.47 2.65
CA THR A 463 6.02 -18.61 1.53
C THR A 463 6.05 -19.35 0.20
N TYR A 464 7.10 -20.14 -0.02
CA TYR A 464 7.37 -20.89 -1.25
C TYR A 464 7.75 -22.34 -0.93
N PRO A 465 6.78 -23.22 -0.59
CA PRO A 465 7.06 -24.60 -0.20
C PRO A 465 7.84 -25.41 -1.24
N ILE A 466 7.70 -25.07 -2.52
CA ILE A 466 8.41 -25.71 -3.64
C ILE A 466 9.95 -25.57 -3.56
N LEU A 467 10.47 -24.62 -2.78
CA LEU A 467 11.90 -24.36 -2.69
C LEU A 467 12.60 -25.17 -1.59
N ARG A 468 11.86 -25.95 -0.79
CA ARG A 468 12.37 -26.61 0.44
C ARG A 468 13.71 -27.34 0.27
N GLN A 469 13.89 -28.07 -0.83
CA GLN A 469 15.13 -28.83 -1.09
C GLN A 469 16.31 -27.94 -1.50
N PHE A 470 16.05 -26.79 -2.11
CA PHE A 470 17.07 -25.86 -2.60
C PHE A 470 17.44 -24.78 -1.58
N LEU A 471 16.71 -24.68 -0.46
CA LEU A 471 16.92 -23.67 0.59
C LEU A 471 18.35 -23.60 1.11
N PRO A 472 19.06 -24.70 1.42
CA PRO A 472 20.43 -24.62 1.92
C PRO A 472 21.37 -23.88 0.95
N GLY A 473 21.28 -24.18 -0.35
CA GLY A 473 22.08 -23.52 -1.37
C GLY A 473 21.69 -22.05 -1.56
N ILE A 474 20.39 -21.74 -1.54
CA ILE A 474 19.87 -20.37 -1.64
C ILE A 474 20.40 -19.49 -0.49
N ILE A 475 20.36 -19.99 0.75
CA ILE A 475 20.85 -19.26 1.92
C ILE A 475 22.37 -19.12 1.89
N SER A 476 23.12 -20.16 1.48
CA SER A 476 24.58 -20.08 1.32
C SER A 476 25.00 -19.00 0.32
N VAL A 477 24.33 -18.94 -0.84
CA VAL A 477 24.54 -17.87 -1.83
C VAL A 477 24.29 -16.51 -1.20
N TYR A 478 23.15 -16.33 -0.53
CA TYR A 478 22.80 -15.06 0.09
C TYR A 478 23.81 -14.63 1.16
N GLU A 479 24.24 -15.54 2.02
CA GLU A 479 25.21 -15.27 3.08
C GLU A 479 26.56 -14.83 2.49
N ARG A 480 27.07 -15.59 1.52
CA ARG A 480 28.35 -15.30 0.87
C ARG A 480 28.32 -13.93 0.18
N LEU A 481 27.21 -13.62 -0.50
CA LEU A 481 27.00 -12.32 -1.14
C LEU A 481 26.84 -11.19 -0.11
N TYR A 482 26.12 -11.41 0.98
CA TYR A 482 25.97 -10.44 2.06
C TYR A 482 27.32 -10.10 2.69
N GLN A 483 28.15 -11.12 3.00
CA GLN A 483 29.51 -10.92 3.49
C GLN A 483 30.41 -10.17 2.49
N LEU A 484 30.29 -10.46 1.19
CA LEU A 484 31.01 -9.73 0.14
C LEU A 484 30.59 -8.26 0.07
N SER A 485 29.30 -7.96 0.26
CA SER A 485 28.78 -6.59 0.22
C SER A 485 29.28 -5.72 1.38
N ILE A 486 29.57 -6.34 2.54
CA ILE A 486 30.10 -5.65 3.74
C ILE A 486 31.62 -5.40 3.63
N LYS A 487 32.34 -6.17 2.81
CA LYS A 487 33.80 -6.04 2.71
C LYS A 487 34.18 -4.65 2.15
N PRO A 488 35.04 -3.88 2.86
CA PRO A 488 35.45 -2.54 2.42
C PRO A 488 36.16 -2.54 1.07
N SER A 489 36.86 -3.63 0.72
CA SER A 489 37.55 -3.81 -0.57
C SER A 489 36.59 -3.93 -1.76
N PHE A 490 35.37 -4.42 -1.54
CA PHE A 490 34.33 -4.49 -2.57
C PHE A 490 33.54 -3.18 -2.65
N ALA A 491 33.24 -2.56 -1.50
CA ALA A 491 32.60 -1.26 -1.41
C ALA A 491 33.47 -0.12 -2.02
N SER A 492 34.80 -0.23 -1.92
CA SER A 492 35.73 0.75 -2.51
C SER A 492 36.03 0.52 -3.99
N LYS A 493 35.95 -0.73 -4.49
CA LYS A 493 36.13 -1.06 -5.92
C LYS A 493 34.90 -0.71 -6.76
N SER A 494 33.72 -0.68 -6.16
CA SER A 494 32.50 -0.11 -6.75
C SER A 494 32.52 1.42 -6.69
N ARG A 495 33.59 2.04 -7.25
CA ARG A 495 33.90 3.49 -7.19
C ARG A 495 32.82 4.42 -7.77
N THR A 496 31.72 3.90 -8.32
CA THR A 496 30.63 4.67 -8.92
C THR A 496 29.35 4.50 -8.11
N SER A 497 29.23 5.28 -7.03
CA SER A 497 28.08 5.30 -6.13
C SER A 497 27.97 3.99 -5.34
N ILE A 498 28.02 4.09 -4.01
CA ILE A 498 27.82 3.00 -3.04
C ILE A 498 26.87 1.95 -3.64
N GLY A 499 27.43 0.81 -4.05
CA GLY A 499 26.64 -0.24 -4.70
C GLY A 499 25.41 -0.56 -3.85
N ARG A 500 24.26 -0.77 -4.49
CA ARG A 500 23.01 -1.11 -3.80
C ARG A 500 23.28 -2.28 -2.82
N PRO A 501 23.15 -2.08 -1.50
CA PRO A 501 23.39 -3.15 -0.53
C PRO A 501 22.36 -4.25 -0.74
N ILE A 502 22.80 -5.49 -0.60
CA ILE A 502 21.95 -6.65 -0.77
C ILE A 502 20.96 -6.69 0.38
N SER A 503 19.67 -6.69 0.04
CA SER A 503 18.59 -6.65 1.02
C SER A 503 17.81 -7.98 1.05
N PRO A 504 17.09 -8.29 2.13
CA PRO A 504 16.18 -9.44 2.17
C PRO A 504 15.07 -9.36 1.12
N ARG A 505 14.74 -8.14 0.63
CA ARG A 505 13.82 -7.97 -0.48
C ARG A 505 14.36 -8.61 -1.76
N ASP A 506 15.67 -8.59 -1.97
CA ASP A 506 16.32 -9.23 -3.12
C ASP A 506 16.29 -10.75 -2.98
N LEU A 507 16.51 -11.28 -1.78
CA LEU A 507 16.35 -12.70 -1.48
C LEU A 507 14.91 -13.17 -1.77
N LEU A 508 13.89 -12.50 -1.22
CA LEU A 508 12.49 -12.86 -1.44
C LEU A 508 12.07 -12.71 -2.91
N LYS A 509 12.62 -11.72 -3.62
CA LYS A 509 12.44 -11.56 -5.07
C LYS A 509 13.04 -12.76 -5.82
N TRP A 510 14.28 -13.13 -5.52
CA TRP A 510 14.93 -14.29 -6.13
C TRP A 510 14.14 -15.58 -5.87
N CYS A 511 13.72 -15.83 -4.63
CA CYS A 511 12.86 -16.97 -4.29
C CYS A 511 11.57 -17.01 -5.12
N ARG A 512 10.90 -15.86 -5.28
CA ARG A 512 9.70 -15.75 -6.12
C ARG A 512 9.98 -16.16 -7.57
N ARG A 513 11.12 -15.73 -8.14
CA ARG A 513 11.52 -16.10 -9.50
C ARG A 513 11.82 -17.60 -9.62
N LEU A 514 12.56 -18.15 -8.66
CA LEU A 514 12.86 -19.59 -8.62
C LEU A 514 11.59 -20.44 -8.54
N ALA A 515 10.63 -20.05 -7.69
CA ALA A 515 9.35 -20.74 -7.59
C ALA A 515 8.58 -20.72 -8.92
N SER A 516 8.60 -19.60 -9.64
CA SER A 516 8.01 -19.49 -10.98
C SER A 516 8.72 -20.37 -12.02
N VAL A 517 10.05 -20.48 -11.96
CA VAL A 517 10.85 -21.33 -12.86
C VAL A 517 10.51 -22.81 -12.62
N LEU A 518 10.52 -23.26 -11.37
CA LEU A 518 10.18 -24.65 -11.01
C LEU A 518 8.73 -25.01 -11.37
N THR A 519 7.80 -24.08 -11.17
CA THR A 519 6.39 -24.30 -11.58
C THR A 519 6.27 -24.40 -13.10
N SER A 520 7.05 -23.60 -13.84
CA SER A 520 7.05 -23.62 -15.31
C SER A 520 7.72 -24.88 -15.87
N SER A 521 8.68 -25.48 -15.16
CA SER A 521 9.27 -26.77 -15.51
C SER A 521 8.39 -27.97 -15.14
N GLY A 522 7.22 -27.74 -14.54
CA GLY A 522 6.23 -28.77 -14.20
C GLY A 522 6.33 -29.32 -12.79
N SER A 523 7.24 -28.81 -11.95
CA SER A 523 7.43 -29.29 -10.58
C SER A 523 6.31 -28.82 -9.66
N LYS A 524 5.72 -29.74 -8.90
CA LYS A 524 4.64 -29.43 -7.94
C LYS A 524 5.12 -29.36 -6.50
N THR A 525 5.98 -30.30 -6.09
CA THR A 525 6.49 -30.42 -4.71
C THR A 525 7.93 -29.95 -4.56
N GLY A 526 8.64 -29.70 -5.66
CA GLY A 526 10.06 -29.32 -5.65
C GLY A 526 11.02 -30.47 -5.32
N SER A 527 10.49 -31.70 -5.17
CA SER A 527 11.25 -32.92 -4.92
C SER A 527 11.55 -33.75 -6.16
N GLU A 528 11.07 -33.28 -7.31
CA GLU A 528 11.25 -33.94 -8.59
C GLU A 528 12.66 -33.60 -9.14
N PRO A 529 13.31 -34.54 -9.85
CA PRO A 529 14.61 -34.29 -10.45
C PRO A 529 14.51 -33.14 -11.46
N ILE A 530 15.32 -32.10 -11.25
CA ILE A 530 15.41 -30.97 -12.17
C ILE A 530 16.35 -31.30 -13.33
N THR A 531 16.05 -30.74 -14.50
CA THR A 531 16.97 -30.84 -15.65
C THR A 531 18.12 -29.84 -15.49
N ASP A 532 19.26 -30.12 -16.13
CA ASP A 532 20.38 -29.18 -16.17
C ASP A 532 19.98 -27.83 -16.79
N SER A 533 19.01 -27.83 -17.70
CA SER A 533 18.46 -26.59 -18.27
C SER A 533 17.72 -25.75 -17.24
N THR A 534 16.92 -26.37 -16.37
CA THR A 534 16.21 -25.70 -15.27
C THR A 534 17.21 -25.18 -14.24
N LYS A 535 18.24 -25.96 -13.90
CA LYS A 535 19.33 -25.54 -13.01
C LYS A 535 20.07 -24.31 -13.56
N TYR A 536 20.32 -24.29 -14.86
CA TYR A 536 20.90 -23.13 -15.53
C TYR A 536 19.97 -21.91 -15.49
N GLU A 537 18.67 -22.06 -15.75
CA GLU A 537 17.71 -20.96 -15.62
C GLU A 537 17.69 -20.39 -14.19
N MET A 538 17.73 -21.24 -13.16
CA MET A 538 17.81 -20.79 -11.76
C MET A 538 19.06 -19.95 -11.47
N PHE A 539 20.21 -20.33 -12.05
CA PHE A 539 21.45 -19.58 -11.96
C PHE A 539 21.33 -18.22 -12.65
N LEU A 540 20.72 -18.17 -13.83
CA LEU A 540 20.52 -16.92 -14.55
C LEU A 540 19.62 -15.94 -13.78
N GLU A 541 18.57 -16.45 -13.11
CA GLU A 541 17.72 -15.60 -12.24
C GLU A 541 18.48 -15.02 -11.04
N ALA A 542 19.42 -15.78 -10.47
CA ALA A 542 20.30 -15.29 -9.41
C ALA A 542 21.22 -14.17 -9.90
N ALA A 543 21.84 -14.37 -11.08
CA ALA A 543 22.69 -13.36 -11.70
C ALA A 543 21.92 -12.07 -12.01
N ASP A 544 20.70 -12.17 -12.52
CA ASP A 544 19.86 -11.00 -12.81
C ASP A 544 19.45 -10.24 -11.54
N CYS A 545 19.20 -10.93 -10.42
CA CYS A 545 18.79 -10.28 -9.16
C CYS A 545 19.95 -9.61 -8.40
N PHE A 546 21.13 -10.23 -8.36
CA PHE A 546 22.26 -9.76 -7.53
C PHE A 546 23.38 -9.07 -8.32
N ALA A 547 23.63 -9.49 -9.56
CA ALA A 547 24.69 -8.93 -10.39
C ALA A 547 24.17 -7.93 -11.44
N GLY A 548 22.86 -7.89 -11.68
CA GLY A 548 22.22 -7.04 -12.70
C GLY A 548 22.47 -5.54 -12.51
N SER A 549 22.59 -5.05 -11.27
CA SER A 549 22.83 -3.63 -10.98
C SER A 549 24.30 -3.20 -11.02
N LEU A 550 25.24 -4.15 -11.21
CA LEU A 550 26.67 -3.86 -11.14
C LEU A 550 27.18 -3.28 -12.47
N GLN A 551 27.85 -2.13 -12.38
CA GLN A 551 28.38 -1.42 -13.55
C GLN A 551 29.73 -1.98 -14.02
N SER A 552 30.58 -2.40 -13.09
CA SER A 552 31.92 -2.94 -13.40
C SER A 552 31.85 -4.41 -13.78
N GLU A 553 32.46 -4.77 -14.91
CA GLU A 553 32.55 -6.16 -15.38
C GLU A 553 33.33 -7.04 -14.39
N GLU A 554 34.34 -6.50 -13.70
CA GLU A 554 35.10 -7.22 -12.68
C GLU A 554 34.24 -7.55 -11.44
N SER A 555 33.47 -6.56 -10.96
CA SER A 555 32.55 -6.75 -9.83
C SER A 555 31.44 -7.74 -10.19
N ARG A 556 30.88 -7.62 -11.40
CA ARG A 556 29.87 -8.54 -11.95
C ARG A 556 30.44 -9.96 -12.02
N ARG A 557 31.65 -10.14 -12.55
CA ARG A 557 32.34 -11.44 -12.62
C ARG A 557 32.58 -12.04 -11.24
N SER A 558 33.01 -11.23 -10.26
CA SER A 558 33.22 -11.71 -8.88
C SER A 558 31.94 -12.22 -8.23
N VAL A 559 30.83 -11.50 -8.37
CA VAL A 559 29.52 -11.89 -7.80
C VAL A 559 28.99 -13.15 -8.51
N VAL A 560 29.05 -13.19 -9.84
CA VAL A 560 28.59 -14.35 -10.63
C VAL A 560 29.44 -15.59 -10.34
N SER A 561 30.75 -15.46 -10.10
CA SER A 561 31.62 -16.58 -9.69
C SER A 561 31.17 -17.18 -8.36
N CYS A 562 30.91 -16.34 -7.36
CA CYS A 562 30.44 -16.82 -6.06
C CYS A 562 29.09 -17.53 -6.17
N ILE A 563 28.17 -17.03 -7.00
CA ILE A 563 26.88 -17.71 -7.25
C ILE A 563 27.11 -19.07 -7.95
N ALA A 564 27.98 -19.12 -8.96
CA ALA A 564 28.25 -20.35 -9.72
C ALA A 564 28.87 -21.44 -8.85
N GLU A 565 29.82 -21.08 -7.97
CA GLU A 565 30.48 -22.00 -7.03
C GLU A 565 29.47 -22.64 -6.07
N GLU A 566 28.63 -21.83 -5.43
CA GLU A 566 27.62 -22.29 -4.46
C GLU A 566 26.48 -23.09 -5.12
N MET A 567 26.13 -22.77 -6.38
CA MET A 567 25.12 -23.51 -7.14
C MET A 567 25.69 -24.75 -7.86
N HIS A 568 26.99 -25.03 -7.72
CA HIS A 568 27.70 -26.10 -8.41
C HIS A 568 27.48 -26.06 -9.94
N ILE A 569 27.70 -24.89 -10.53
CA ILE A 569 27.70 -24.67 -11.99
C ILE A 569 29.15 -24.72 -12.48
N ASP A 570 29.38 -25.40 -13.60
CA ASP A 570 30.72 -25.53 -14.18
C ASP A 570 31.29 -24.15 -14.61
N PRO A 571 32.58 -23.85 -14.34
CA PRO A 571 33.21 -22.58 -14.70
C PRO A 571 33.12 -22.23 -16.19
N GLN A 572 33.09 -23.20 -17.10
CA GLN A 572 32.96 -22.96 -18.53
C GLN A 572 31.55 -22.45 -18.88
N THR A 573 30.53 -22.95 -18.18
CA THR A 573 29.13 -22.50 -18.35
C THR A 573 28.95 -21.07 -17.85
N MET A 574 29.65 -20.71 -16.77
CA MET A 574 29.71 -19.34 -16.24
C MET A 574 30.41 -18.38 -17.22
N GLU A 575 31.55 -18.79 -17.79
CA GLU A 575 32.25 -17.99 -18.80
C GLU A 575 31.39 -17.79 -20.06
N HIS A 576 30.67 -18.85 -20.48
CA HIS A 576 29.73 -18.77 -21.59
C HIS A 576 28.59 -17.78 -21.30
N PHE A 577 28.05 -17.74 -20.07
CA PHE A 577 27.05 -16.74 -19.69
C PHE A 577 27.58 -15.31 -19.85
N LEU A 578 28.79 -15.03 -19.37
CA LEU A 578 29.38 -13.69 -19.42
C LEU A 578 29.69 -13.26 -20.86
N THR A 579 30.27 -14.15 -21.67
CA THR A 579 30.87 -13.78 -22.97
C THR A 579 30.01 -14.17 -24.18
N GLY A 580 29.37 -15.33 -24.15
CA GLY A 580 28.80 -15.99 -25.34
C GLY A 580 27.29 -16.22 -25.34
N HIS A 581 26.58 -15.93 -24.25
CA HIS A 581 25.14 -16.18 -24.18
C HIS A 581 24.35 -15.23 -25.09
N ILE A 582 23.65 -15.77 -26.08
CA ILE A 582 22.77 -15.01 -26.98
C ILE A 582 21.35 -15.55 -26.82
N PRO A 583 20.42 -14.77 -26.23
CA PRO A 583 19.04 -15.21 -26.08
C PRO A 583 18.37 -15.43 -27.42
N ARG A 584 17.60 -16.52 -27.53
CA ARG A 584 16.74 -16.78 -28.69
C ARG A 584 15.63 -15.74 -28.74
N TYR A 585 15.36 -15.16 -29.92
CA TYR A 585 14.27 -14.20 -30.11
C TYR A 585 13.34 -14.72 -31.20
N ASP A 586 12.08 -14.98 -30.83
CA ASP A 586 11.05 -15.51 -31.73
C ASP A 586 9.73 -14.77 -31.47
N ASP A 587 9.29 -14.00 -32.46
CA ASP A 587 8.13 -13.11 -32.37
C ASP A 587 6.93 -13.70 -33.12
N GLY A 588 6.16 -14.56 -32.45
CA GLY A 588 4.99 -15.25 -33.03
C GLY A 588 3.70 -14.43 -32.98
N ASP A 589 2.63 -14.89 -33.62
CA ASP A 589 1.36 -14.14 -33.69
C ASP A 589 0.65 -13.97 -32.32
N ASN A 590 0.74 -14.97 -31.45
CA ASN A 590 0.06 -14.99 -30.15
C ASN A 590 1.02 -14.93 -28.95
N GLU A 591 2.29 -15.29 -29.15
CA GLU A 591 3.29 -15.40 -28.08
C GLU A 591 4.62 -14.81 -28.56
N LEU A 592 5.32 -14.19 -27.63
CA LEU A 592 6.67 -13.67 -27.81
C LEU A 592 7.61 -14.50 -26.93
N LEU A 593 8.58 -15.17 -27.55
CA LEU A 593 9.62 -15.94 -26.89
C LEU A 593 10.93 -15.17 -26.94
N ILE A 594 11.45 -14.82 -25.76
CA ILE A 594 12.74 -14.14 -25.60
C ILE A 594 13.55 -14.92 -24.57
N GLY A 595 14.60 -15.61 -25.03
CA GLY A 595 15.44 -16.50 -24.22
C GLY A 595 14.58 -17.49 -23.44
N ARG A 596 14.65 -17.40 -22.12
CA ARG A 596 13.89 -18.24 -21.16
C ARG A 596 12.46 -17.75 -20.85
N VAL A 597 12.02 -16.64 -21.44
CA VAL A 597 10.71 -16.02 -21.14
C VAL A 597 9.73 -16.22 -22.27
N ARG A 598 8.51 -16.64 -21.91
CA ARG A 598 7.35 -16.70 -22.81
C ARG A 598 6.30 -15.69 -22.33
N LEU A 599 5.92 -14.76 -23.20
CA LEU A 599 4.93 -13.72 -22.91
C LEU A 599 3.78 -13.81 -23.91
N SER A 600 2.54 -13.80 -23.42
CA SER A 600 1.34 -13.82 -24.25
C SER A 600 1.02 -12.41 -24.78
N LYS A 601 0.74 -12.30 -26.07
CA LYS A 601 0.35 -11.05 -26.71
C LYS A 601 -1.13 -10.74 -26.47
N LYS A 602 -1.46 -9.47 -26.25
CA LYS A 602 -2.85 -9.02 -26.19
C LYS A 602 -3.44 -9.12 -27.60
N ARG A 603 -4.60 -9.79 -27.74
CA ARG A 603 -5.32 -9.85 -29.03
C ARG A 603 -5.73 -8.44 -29.43
N SER A 604 -4.98 -7.80 -30.31
CA SER A 604 -5.42 -6.51 -30.84
C SER A 604 -6.68 -6.73 -31.66
N SER A 605 -7.75 -6.01 -31.35
CA SER A 605 -8.81 -5.76 -32.32
C SER A 605 -8.13 -5.17 -33.56
N ARG A 606 -8.14 -5.90 -34.68
CA ARG A 606 -7.47 -5.52 -35.94
C ARG A 606 -8.07 -4.28 -36.63
N VAL A 607 -8.83 -3.47 -35.91
CA VAL A 607 -9.49 -2.30 -36.45
C VAL A 607 -8.66 -1.09 -36.03
N THR A 608 -8.00 -0.50 -37.03
CA THR A 608 -7.22 0.75 -37.00
C THR A 608 -5.92 0.76 -36.18
N LYS A 609 -4.87 0.09 -36.69
CA LYS A 609 -3.53 0.68 -36.56
C LYS A 609 -3.44 1.83 -37.58
N PRO A 610 -3.29 3.11 -37.19
CA PRO A 610 -2.66 4.05 -38.10
C PRO A 610 -1.28 3.49 -38.42
N THR A 611 -0.88 3.55 -39.69
CA THR A 611 0.44 3.16 -40.20
C THR A 611 1.52 4.03 -39.57
N LYS A 612 1.82 3.83 -38.28
CA LYS A 612 3.02 4.40 -37.66
C LYS A 612 4.21 3.77 -38.39
N LYS A 613 5.06 4.61 -38.99
CA LYS A 613 6.34 4.20 -39.59
C LYS A 613 7.06 3.31 -38.57
N SER A 614 7.31 2.05 -38.94
CA SER A 614 8.08 1.13 -38.10
C SER A 614 9.45 1.76 -37.86
N ARG A 615 9.74 2.11 -36.61
CA ARG A 615 11.06 2.65 -36.25
C ARG A 615 12.11 1.55 -36.46
N PRO A 616 13.34 1.89 -36.87
CA PRO A 616 14.40 0.91 -37.00
C PRO A 616 14.77 0.39 -35.61
N PHE A 617 14.54 -0.90 -35.35
CA PHE A 617 15.03 -1.60 -34.16
C PHE A 617 16.05 -2.64 -34.59
N ALA A 618 17.23 -2.60 -33.98
CA ALA A 618 18.31 -3.53 -34.26
C ALA A 618 18.30 -4.66 -33.22
N ASN A 619 18.13 -5.90 -33.67
CA ASN A 619 18.18 -7.10 -32.83
C ASN A 619 19.63 -7.47 -32.48
N THR A 620 20.35 -6.57 -31.79
CA THR A 620 21.71 -6.82 -31.29
C THR A 620 21.71 -7.87 -30.17
N THR A 621 22.87 -8.44 -29.89
CA THR A 621 23.06 -9.37 -28.77
C THR A 621 22.73 -8.70 -27.44
N HIS A 622 23.20 -7.47 -27.25
CA HIS A 622 22.90 -6.66 -26.07
C HIS A 622 21.39 -6.39 -25.93
N ALA A 623 20.71 -6.01 -27.03
CA ALA A 623 19.27 -5.75 -27.00
C ALA A 623 18.47 -7.02 -26.67
N LYS A 624 18.89 -8.20 -27.16
CA LYS A 624 18.26 -9.48 -26.83
C LYS A 624 18.43 -9.86 -25.36
N LYS A 625 19.63 -9.68 -24.79
CA LYS A 625 19.89 -9.86 -23.34
C LYS A 625 19.00 -8.95 -22.50
N LEU A 626 18.93 -7.66 -22.86
CA LEU A 626 18.10 -6.72 -22.13
C LEU A 626 16.60 -7.03 -22.28
N LEU A 627 16.14 -7.40 -23.47
CA LEU A 627 14.77 -7.83 -23.72
C LEU A 627 14.40 -9.07 -22.89
N GLU A 628 15.33 -10.02 -22.73
CA GLU A 628 15.12 -11.19 -21.88
C GLU A 628 14.94 -10.76 -20.41
N GLN A 629 15.87 -9.96 -19.86
CA GLN A 629 15.84 -9.52 -18.47
C GLN A 629 14.59 -8.67 -18.15
N VAL A 630 14.25 -7.73 -19.03
CA VAL A 630 13.02 -6.92 -18.91
C VAL A 630 11.78 -7.81 -19.05
N GLY A 631 11.82 -8.79 -19.96
CA GLY A 631 10.76 -9.78 -20.13
C GLY A 631 10.52 -10.61 -18.87
N VAL A 632 11.58 -11.04 -18.17
CA VAL A 632 11.49 -11.75 -16.89
C VAL A 632 10.76 -10.87 -15.87
N ALA A 633 11.16 -9.61 -15.74
CA ALA A 633 10.52 -8.68 -14.80
C ALA A 633 9.05 -8.42 -15.14
N VAL A 634 8.69 -8.33 -16.43
CA VAL A 634 7.28 -8.20 -16.87
C VAL A 634 6.45 -9.42 -16.49
N ARG A 635 7.00 -10.64 -16.68
CA ARG A 635 6.38 -11.90 -16.26
C ARG A 635 6.14 -11.93 -14.74
N MET A 636 7.13 -11.48 -13.98
CA MET A 636 7.07 -11.45 -12.51
C MET A 636 6.24 -10.29 -11.93
N SER A 637 5.83 -9.34 -12.78
CA SER A 637 5.15 -8.09 -12.41
C SER A 637 6.00 -7.21 -11.49
N GLU A 638 7.28 -7.08 -11.82
CA GLU A 638 8.25 -6.27 -11.08
C GLU A 638 8.44 -4.88 -11.73
N PRO A 639 8.53 -3.79 -10.96
CA PRO A 639 9.04 -2.51 -11.45
C PRO A 639 10.49 -2.65 -11.90
N VAL A 640 10.85 -2.12 -13.07
CA VAL A 640 12.23 -2.20 -13.61
C VAL A 640 12.88 -0.84 -13.64
N LEU A 641 14.15 -0.74 -13.26
CA LEU A 641 14.98 0.46 -13.40
C LEU A 641 16.18 0.14 -14.30
N LEU A 642 16.25 0.82 -15.45
CA LEU A 642 17.33 0.69 -16.43
C LEU A 642 18.37 1.79 -16.21
N VAL A 643 19.59 1.42 -15.87
CA VAL A 643 20.69 2.36 -15.61
C VAL A 643 21.74 2.22 -16.70
N GLY A 644 22.16 3.32 -17.31
CA GLY A 644 23.26 3.31 -18.28
C GLY A 644 23.40 4.65 -18.97
N GLU A 645 24.36 4.84 -19.86
CA GLU A 645 24.54 6.11 -20.58
C GLU A 645 23.35 6.48 -21.46
N THR A 646 23.26 7.75 -21.85
CA THR A 646 22.17 8.20 -22.72
C THR A 646 22.33 7.63 -24.14
N GLY A 647 21.22 7.28 -24.79
CA GLY A 647 21.27 6.88 -26.21
C GLY A 647 21.69 5.43 -26.49
N ILE A 648 21.97 4.62 -25.47
CA ILE A 648 22.32 3.19 -25.62
C ILE A 648 21.12 2.27 -25.91
N GLY A 649 19.91 2.81 -25.99
CA GLY A 649 18.69 2.06 -26.36
C GLY A 649 17.81 1.56 -25.20
N LYS A 650 17.97 2.09 -23.98
CA LYS A 650 17.12 1.75 -22.81
C LYS A 650 15.63 1.92 -23.14
N THR A 651 15.24 3.13 -23.52
CA THR A 651 13.87 3.51 -23.86
C THR A 651 13.34 2.77 -25.09
N THR A 652 14.20 2.49 -26.07
CA THR A 652 13.80 1.78 -27.29
C THR A 652 13.50 0.31 -27.06
N VAL A 653 14.20 -0.35 -26.12
CA VAL A 653 13.93 -1.76 -25.77
C VAL A 653 12.58 -1.92 -25.09
N VAL A 654 12.24 -1.05 -24.14
CA VAL A 654 10.93 -1.06 -23.47
C VAL A 654 9.80 -0.76 -24.46
N GLN A 655 10.00 0.21 -25.36
CA GLN A 655 9.06 0.52 -26.45
C GLN A 655 8.81 -0.69 -27.35
N GLN A 656 9.88 -1.34 -27.82
CA GLN A 656 9.79 -2.51 -28.68
C GLN A 656 9.03 -3.66 -27.99
N LEU A 657 9.31 -3.91 -26.72
CA LEU A 657 8.64 -4.97 -25.95
C LEU A 657 7.13 -4.68 -25.82
N ALA A 658 6.76 -3.44 -25.50
CA ALA A 658 5.35 -3.02 -25.41
C ALA A 658 4.62 -3.16 -26.74
N ASP A 659 5.24 -2.71 -27.84
CA ASP A 659 4.69 -2.79 -29.20
C ASP A 659 4.51 -4.25 -29.67
N SER A 660 5.49 -5.12 -29.39
CA SER A 660 5.40 -6.57 -29.70
C SER A 660 4.29 -7.27 -28.91
N LEU A 661 4.05 -6.87 -27.66
CA LEU A 661 3.00 -7.46 -26.80
C LEU A 661 1.61 -6.82 -26.98
N GLY A 662 1.53 -5.68 -27.66
CA GLY A 662 0.29 -4.95 -27.91
C GLY A 662 -0.18 -4.09 -26.73
N PHE A 663 0.73 -3.68 -25.85
CA PHE A 663 0.45 -2.74 -24.77
C PHE A 663 0.77 -1.31 -25.20
N LYS A 664 -0.08 -0.35 -24.82
CA LYS A 664 0.19 1.08 -25.00
C LYS A 664 1.21 1.50 -23.94
N LEU A 665 2.32 2.10 -24.39
CA LEU A 665 3.35 2.65 -23.52
C LEU A 665 3.23 4.17 -23.46
N THR A 666 3.07 4.69 -22.25
CA THR A 666 3.06 6.12 -21.95
C THR A 666 4.41 6.51 -21.37
N ALA A 667 5.22 7.23 -22.15
CA ALA A 667 6.52 7.74 -21.70
C ALA A 667 6.35 9.12 -21.06
N VAL A 668 6.82 9.27 -19.82
CA VAL A 668 6.85 10.52 -19.06
C VAL A 668 8.31 10.90 -18.89
N ASN A 669 8.72 12.02 -19.49
CA ASN A 669 10.09 12.51 -19.37
C ASN A 669 10.17 13.44 -18.15
N LEU A 670 11.04 13.13 -17.21
CA LEU A 670 11.20 13.86 -15.96
C LEU A 670 12.31 14.92 -16.08
N SER A 671 12.16 15.98 -15.29
CA SER A 671 13.08 17.11 -15.23
C SER A 671 13.20 17.62 -13.79
N GLN A 672 14.14 18.53 -13.54
CA GLN A 672 14.29 19.18 -12.23
C GLN A 672 13.06 20.01 -11.81
N GLN A 673 12.19 20.39 -12.76
CA GLN A 673 10.95 21.13 -12.53
C GLN A 673 9.72 20.21 -12.45
N SER A 674 9.90 18.90 -12.50
CA SER A 674 8.78 17.96 -12.43
C SER A 674 8.19 17.91 -11.03
N GLU A 675 6.91 18.28 -10.93
CA GLU A 675 6.14 18.28 -9.69
C GLU A 675 5.19 17.08 -9.60
N VAL A 676 4.69 16.80 -8.40
CA VAL A 676 3.69 15.75 -8.15
C VAL A 676 2.45 15.93 -9.01
N GLY A 677 2.01 17.17 -9.20
CA GLY A 677 0.84 17.52 -10.02
C GLY A 677 0.97 17.15 -11.51
N ASP A 678 2.18 16.96 -12.03
CA ASP A 678 2.40 16.48 -13.40
C ASP A 678 2.32 14.95 -13.52
N LEU A 679 2.63 14.24 -12.45
CA LEU A 679 2.60 12.77 -12.40
C LEU A 679 1.22 12.24 -12.02
N LEU A 680 0.68 12.72 -10.91
CA LEU A 680 -0.58 12.26 -10.33
C LEU A 680 -1.78 13.06 -10.81
N GLY A 681 -1.52 14.30 -11.25
CA GLY A 681 -2.56 15.25 -11.60
C GLY A 681 -2.70 16.32 -10.54
N GLY A 682 -3.27 17.46 -10.92
CA GLY A 682 -3.43 18.61 -10.04
C GLY A 682 -4.54 19.54 -10.53
N PHE A 683 -4.87 20.54 -9.73
CA PHE A 683 -5.85 21.55 -10.10
C PHE A 683 -5.27 22.50 -11.15
N LYS A 684 -5.71 22.36 -12.40
CA LYS A 684 -5.27 23.19 -13.52
C LYS A 684 -6.44 24.05 -14.02
N PRO A 685 -6.17 25.31 -14.47
CA PRO A 685 -7.20 26.11 -15.10
C PRO A 685 -7.60 25.44 -16.41
N VAL A 686 -8.87 25.05 -16.52
CA VAL A 686 -9.38 24.31 -17.67
C VAL A 686 -10.26 25.21 -18.52
N ASN A 687 -9.98 25.19 -19.82
CA ASN A 687 -10.89 25.71 -20.83
C ASN A 687 -11.89 24.61 -21.22
N VAL A 688 -13.05 24.98 -21.77
CA VAL A 688 -14.06 24.02 -22.25
C VAL A 688 -13.46 23.00 -23.23
N ARG A 689 -12.52 23.43 -24.07
CA ARG A 689 -11.80 22.54 -25.01
C ARG A 689 -10.91 21.52 -24.31
N SER A 690 -10.22 21.90 -23.22
CA SER A 690 -9.35 20.97 -22.49
C SER A 690 -10.13 19.93 -21.69
N LEU A 691 -11.39 20.20 -21.37
CA LEU A 691 -12.31 19.21 -20.77
C LEU A 691 -12.91 18.27 -21.82
N ALA A 692 -13.22 18.80 -23.01
CA ALA A 692 -13.88 18.04 -24.06
C ALA A 692 -12.96 17.08 -24.83
N ILE A 693 -11.66 17.40 -24.98
CA ILE A 693 -10.71 16.53 -25.69
C ILE A 693 -10.51 15.18 -24.96
N PRO A 694 -10.25 15.14 -23.65
CA PRO A 694 -10.15 13.87 -22.92
C PRO A 694 -11.42 13.02 -23.03
N LEU A 695 -12.61 13.65 -22.96
CA LEU A 695 -13.89 12.96 -23.16
C LEU A 695 -14.00 12.37 -24.57
N LYS A 696 -13.49 13.07 -25.58
CA LYS A 696 -13.42 12.55 -26.95
C LYS A 696 -12.49 11.34 -27.04
N ASP A 697 -11.30 11.44 -26.48
CA ASP A 697 -10.30 10.36 -26.55
C ASP A 697 -10.80 9.11 -25.80
N GLU A 698 -11.41 9.29 -24.62
CA GLU A 698 -12.04 8.21 -23.86
C GLU A 698 -13.23 7.61 -24.63
N PHE A 699 -14.05 8.45 -25.27
CA PHE A 699 -15.13 7.98 -26.13
C PHE A 699 -14.60 7.15 -27.30
N ASP A 700 -13.57 7.62 -28.01
CA ASP A 700 -12.98 6.92 -29.15
C ASP A 700 -12.42 5.55 -28.71
N ASP A 701 -11.74 5.49 -27.57
CA ASP A 701 -11.23 4.25 -26.96
C ASP A 701 -12.35 3.28 -26.51
N LEU A 702 -13.39 3.79 -25.84
CA LEU A 702 -14.55 2.99 -25.41
C LEU A 702 -15.35 2.48 -26.61
N PHE A 703 -15.53 3.32 -27.63
CA PHE A 703 -16.23 2.96 -28.85
C PHE A 703 -15.46 1.90 -29.66
N ALA A 704 -14.13 1.99 -29.72
CA ALA A 704 -13.30 0.96 -30.34
C ALA A 704 -13.32 -0.36 -29.56
N SER A 705 -13.23 -0.31 -28.22
CA SER A 705 -13.17 -1.49 -27.36
C SER A 705 -14.50 -2.26 -27.22
N THR A 706 -15.63 -1.60 -27.46
CA THR A 706 -16.96 -2.25 -27.49
C THR A 706 -17.20 -3.11 -28.73
N GLY A 707 -16.33 -3.01 -29.76
CA GLY A 707 -16.43 -3.81 -30.97
C GLY A 707 -17.62 -3.43 -31.86
N ILE A 708 -18.14 -2.21 -31.72
CA ILE A 708 -19.14 -1.62 -32.60
C ILE A 708 -18.47 -1.38 -33.97
N SER A 709 -19.13 -1.80 -35.05
CA SER A 709 -18.60 -1.64 -36.40
C SER A 709 -18.50 -0.15 -36.76
N ALA A 710 -17.27 0.39 -36.75
CA ALA A 710 -16.99 1.78 -37.12
C ALA A 710 -17.50 2.12 -38.52
N THR A 711 -17.52 1.15 -39.44
CA THR A 711 -18.04 1.31 -40.81
C THR A 711 -19.56 1.49 -40.86
N LYS A 712 -20.34 0.85 -39.96
CA LYS A 712 -21.79 1.06 -39.90
C LYS A 712 -22.18 2.40 -39.26
N ASN A 713 -21.37 2.87 -38.32
CA ASN A 713 -21.64 4.10 -37.56
C ASN A 713 -20.78 5.30 -38.01
N GLN A 714 -20.24 5.24 -39.22
CA GLN A 714 -19.31 6.25 -39.74
C GLN A 714 -19.94 7.65 -39.81
N LYS A 715 -21.22 7.76 -40.20
CA LYS A 715 -21.94 9.05 -40.23
C LYS A 715 -22.03 9.72 -38.85
N TYR A 716 -22.21 8.93 -37.79
CA TYR A 716 -22.28 9.41 -36.41
C TYR A 716 -20.89 9.87 -35.93
N ILE A 717 -19.84 9.08 -36.19
CA ILE A 717 -18.44 9.42 -35.85
C ILE A 717 -18.00 10.69 -36.59
N ASP A 718 -18.33 10.82 -37.88
CA ASP A 718 -18.00 11.99 -38.68
C ASP A 718 -18.73 13.26 -38.21
N GLN A 719 -20.01 13.13 -37.80
CA GLN A 719 -20.76 14.24 -37.22
C GLN A 719 -20.17 14.69 -35.88
N LEU A 720 -19.82 13.73 -35.01
CA LEU A 720 -19.18 13.99 -33.73
C LEU A 720 -17.81 14.66 -33.93
N GLY A 721 -16.99 14.12 -34.84
CA GLY A 721 -15.69 14.69 -35.22
C GLY A 721 -15.79 16.11 -35.77
N LYS A 722 -16.79 16.39 -36.62
CA LYS A 722 -17.07 17.75 -37.13
C LYS A 722 -17.52 18.71 -36.03
N CYS A 723 -18.36 18.26 -35.08
CA CYS A 723 -18.79 19.08 -33.96
C CYS A 723 -17.62 19.45 -33.04
N VAL A 724 -16.74 18.48 -32.75
CA VAL A 724 -15.53 18.72 -31.95
C VAL A 724 -14.55 19.65 -32.68
N ALA A 725 -14.33 19.45 -33.98
CA ALA A 725 -13.45 20.31 -34.77
C ALA A 725 -13.96 21.77 -34.83
N LYS A 726 -15.28 21.96 -34.91
CA LYS A 726 -15.93 23.29 -34.90
C LYS A 726 -16.15 23.86 -33.49
N SER A 727 -15.64 23.20 -32.43
CA SER A 727 -15.83 23.61 -31.02
C SER A 727 -17.31 23.77 -30.61
N GLN A 728 -18.22 22.99 -31.20
CA GLN A 728 -19.66 23.01 -30.89
C GLN A 728 -19.98 22.02 -29.75
N TRP A 729 -19.50 22.33 -28.55
CA TRP A 729 -19.50 21.43 -27.39
C TRP A 729 -20.89 21.00 -26.91
N SER A 730 -21.89 21.87 -26.98
CA SER A 730 -23.28 21.56 -26.60
C SER A 730 -23.93 20.51 -27.51
N LYS A 731 -23.58 20.49 -28.80
CA LYS A 731 -24.02 19.45 -29.74
C LYS A 731 -23.21 18.16 -29.56
N ALA A 732 -21.91 18.28 -29.29
CA ALA A 732 -21.05 17.13 -29.01
C ALA A 732 -21.51 16.36 -27.76
N SER A 733 -21.87 17.06 -26.67
CA SER A 733 -22.41 16.44 -25.45
C SER A 733 -23.70 15.64 -25.71
N LYS A 734 -24.64 16.21 -26.48
CA LYS A 734 -25.88 15.50 -26.87
C LYS A 734 -25.60 14.21 -27.63
N LEU A 735 -24.65 14.24 -28.57
CA LEU A 735 -24.23 13.06 -29.32
C LEU A 735 -23.55 12.03 -28.40
N TRP A 736 -22.63 12.45 -27.54
CA TRP A 736 -21.96 11.55 -26.59
C TRP A 736 -22.92 10.81 -25.66
N ARG A 737 -24.06 11.41 -25.26
CA ARG A 737 -25.10 10.75 -24.45
C ARG A 737 -25.84 9.62 -25.19
N GLU A 738 -25.81 9.58 -26.51
CA GLU A 738 -26.41 8.48 -27.29
C GLU A 738 -25.56 7.21 -27.23
N ALA A 739 -24.24 7.33 -27.03
CA ALA A 739 -23.32 6.20 -27.04
C ALA A 739 -23.47 5.21 -25.87
N PRO A 740 -23.61 5.65 -24.60
CA PRO A 740 -23.92 4.74 -23.49
C PRO A 740 -25.23 3.97 -23.72
N LYS A 741 -26.25 4.62 -24.29
CA LYS A 741 -27.54 3.99 -24.61
C LYS A 741 -27.40 2.94 -25.71
N MET A 742 -26.55 3.19 -26.72
CA MET A 742 -26.22 2.19 -27.73
C MET A 742 -25.52 0.97 -27.11
N PHE A 743 -24.59 1.20 -26.18
CA PHE A 743 -23.88 0.14 -25.47
C PHE A 743 -24.82 -0.72 -24.60
N GLU A 744 -25.71 -0.12 -23.81
CA GLU A 744 -26.68 -0.87 -22.99
C GLU A 744 -27.62 -1.74 -23.83
N LYS A 745 -28.08 -1.22 -24.98
CA LYS A 745 -28.88 -2.00 -25.93
C LYS A 745 -28.13 -3.24 -26.41
N ILE A 746 -26.87 -3.11 -26.81
CA ILE A 746 -26.03 -4.24 -27.27
C ILE A 746 -25.83 -5.27 -26.16
N VAL A 747 -25.55 -4.83 -24.93
CA VAL A 747 -25.38 -5.73 -23.78
C VAL A 747 -26.69 -6.49 -23.51
N SER A 748 -27.84 -5.81 -23.58
CA SER A 748 -29.14 -6.44 -23.39
C SER A 748 -29.51 -7.45 -24.50
N GLU A 749 -29.15 -7.17 -25.76
CA GLU A 749 -29.36 -8.11 -26.88
C GLU A 749 -28.47 -9.35 -26.77
N LEU A 750 -27.23 -9.19 -26.32
CA LEU A 750 -26.30 -10.31 -26.12
C LEU A 750 -26.67 -11.17 -24.91
N ALA A 751 -27.13 -10.56 -23.81
CA ALA A 751 -27.66 -11.29 -22.65
C ALA A 751 -28.87 -12.15 -23.03
N LYS A 752 -29.83 -11.58 -23.78
CA LYS A 752 -30.99 -12.31 -24.30
C LYS A 752 -30.60 -13.48 -25.21
N ARG A 753 -29.55 -13.33 -26.04
CA ARG A 753 -29.06 -14.39 -26.93
C ARG A 753 -28.42 -15.55 -26.17
N GLU A 754 -27.69 -15.29 -25.09
CA GLU A 754 -27.11 -16.34 -24.24
C GLU A 754 -28.20 -17.09 -23.45
N GLU A 755 -29.24 -16.41 -22.97
CA GLU A 755 -30.40 -17.04 -22.31
C GLU A 755 -31.19 -17.97 -23.24
N THR A 756 -31.35 -17.62 -24.53
CA THR A 756 -32.03 -18.47 -25.52
C THR A 756 -31.22 -19.69 -25.96
N SER A 757 -29.96 -19.83 -25.52
CA SER A 757 -29.04 -20.89 -25.94
C SER A 757 -28.79 -21.96 -24.86
N THR A 758 -29.87 -22.50 -24.29
CA THR A 758 -29.86 -23.78 -23.55
C THR A 758 -30.48 -24.89 -24.45
N PRO A 759 -30.03 -26.16 -24.36
CA PRO A 759 -30.01 -27.05 -25.52
C PRO A 759 -31.34 -27.80 -25.72
N THR A 760 -31.99 -27.58 -26.86
CA THR A 760 -32.85 -28.60 -27.48
C THR A 760 -32.07 -29.36 -28.55
N THR A 761 -32.28 -30.67 -28.53
CA THR A 761 -31.57 -31.76 -29.19
C THR A 761 -31.41 -31.64 -30.72
N SER A 762 -30.31 -32.27 -31.18
CA SER A 762 -29.98 -32.70 -32.56
C SER A 762 -29.76 -31.64 -33.65
N GLU A 763 -28.50 -31.23 -33.87
CA GLU A 763 -27.76 -31.42 -35.14
C GLU A 763 -26.28 -30.99 -34.99
N GLN A 764 -25.40 -31.54 -35.83
CA GLN A 764 -23.95 -31.72 -35.63
C GLN A 764 -23.12 -30.44 -35.34
N PRO A 765 -22.02 -30.54 -34.55
CA PRO A 765 -21.16 -29.40 -34.25
C PRO A 765 -20.08 -29.19 -35.33
N THR A 766 -20.13 -28.07 -36.03
CA THR A 766 -18.95 -27.56 -36.74
C THR A 766 -18.03 -26.82 -35.76
N LYS A 767 -16.75 -27.20 -35.76
CA LYS A 767 -15.68 -26.77 -34.85
C LYS A 767 -15.68 -25.25 -34.56
N ARG A 768 -16.11 -24.83 -33.38
CA ARG A 768 -15.77 -23.50 -32.80
C ARG A 768 -15.17 -23.68 -31.41
N ARG A 769 -13.88 -23.32 -31.30
CA ARG A 769 -13.09 -23.33 -30.07
C ARG A 769 -13.70 -22.39 -29.03
N LYS A 770 -13.81 -22.88 -27.79
CA LYS A 770 -14.13 -22.14 -26.56
C LYS A 770 -13.29 -20.86 -26.50
N THR A 771 -13.95 -19.72 -26.70
CA THR A 771 -13.44 -18.38 -26.41
C THR A 771 -14.27 -17.84 -25.25
N GLU A 772 -13.62 -17.15 -24.30
CA GLU A 772 -14.30 -16.45 -23.20
C GLU A 772 -15.50 -15.66 -23.75
N SER A 773 -16.66 -15.72 -23.08
CA SER A 773 -17.89 -15.17 -23.65
C SER A 773 -17.73 -13.66 -23.86
N LYS A 774 -18.07 -13.20 -25.06
CA LYS A 774 -18.03 -11.77 -25.46
C LYS A 774 -18.85 -10.90 -24.49
N LEU A 775 -19.79 -11.49 -23.77
CA LEU A 775 -20.56 -10.86 -22.70
C LEU A 775 -19.69 -10.47 -21.49
N GLN A 776 -18.79 -11.33 -21.03
CA GLN A 776 -17.93 -11.04 -19.87
C GLN A 776 -16.96 -9.88 -20.12
N SER A 777 -16.43 -9.74 -21.34
CA SER A 777 -15.57 -8.60 -21.69
C SER A 777 -16.34 -7.28 -21.80
N LEU A 778 -17.59 -7.32 -22.29
CA LEU A 778 -18.47 -6.15 -22.32
C LEU A 778 -18.96 -5.75 -20.92
N LEU A 779 -19.25 -6.71 -20.03
CA LEU A 779 -19.62 -6.42 -18.64
C LEU A 779 -18.51 -5.68 -17.89
N LYS A 780 -17.23 -6.01 -18.14
CA LYS A 780 -16.08 -5.26 -17.60
C LYS A 780 -16.04 -3.80 -18.10
N LEU A 781 -16.55 -3.51 -19.30
CA LEU A 781 -16.60 -2.15 -19.86
C LEU A 781 -17.78 -1.32 -19.32
N LYS A 782 -18.81 -1.95 -18.73
CA LYS A 782 -20.00 -1.25 -18.23
C LYS A 782 -19.67 -0.20 -17.17
N SER A 783 -18.76 -0.53 -16.24
CA SER A 783 -18.31 0.41 -15.20
C SER A 783 -17.61 1.64 -15.79
N ARG A 784 -16.83 1.47 -16.86
CA ARG A 784 -16.17 2.58 -17.58
C ARG A 784 -17.19 3.48 -18.29
N TRP A 785 -18.19 2.89 -18.95
CA TRP A 785 -19.28 3.67 -19.56
C TRP A 785 -20.10 4.48 -18.54
N LEU A 786 -20.31 3.94 -17.34
CA LEU A 786 -21.03 4.64 -16.27
C LEU A 786 -20.25 5.86 -15.76
N ARG A 787 -18.93 5.72 -15.59
CA ARG A 787 -18.04 6.84 -15.28
C ARG A 787 -18.01 7.89 -16.38
N PHE A 788 -17.93 7.46 -17.65
CA PHE A 788 -18.00 8.38 -18.79
C PHE A 788 -19.30 9.21 -18.76
N SER A 789 -20.44 8.60 -18.41
CA SER A 789 -21.71 9.33 -18.24
C SER A 789 -21.64 10.34 -17.10
N GLN A 790 -21.06 9.99 -15.95
CA GLN A 790 -20.87 10.93 -14.83
C GLN A 790 -19.97 12.10 -15.21
N SER A 791 -18.88 11.84 -15.94
CA SER A 791 -17.98 12.89 -16.45
C SER A 791 -18.68 13.80 -17.46
N LEU A 792 -19.59 13.26 -18.29
CA LEU A 792 -20.44 14.05 -19.18
C LEU A 792 -21.43 14.94 -18.42
N ASP A 793 -22.02 14.43 -17.33
CA ASP A 793 -22.91 15.22 -16.47
C ASP A 793 -22.16 16.40 -15.83
N GLN A 794 -20.94 16.16 -15.33
CA GLN A 794 -20.07 17.23 -14.82
C GLN A 794 -19.69 18.24 -15.90
N PHE A 795 -19.39 17.77 -17.11
CA PHE A 795 -19.07 18.63 -18.25
C PHE A 795 -20.24 19.54 -18.66
N ASP A 796 -21.47 19.03 -18.64
CA ASP A 796 -22.67 19.82 -18.94
C ASP A 796 -22.93 20.90 -17.88
N ILE A 797 -22.71 20.59 -16.60
CA ILE A 797 -22.78 21.58 -15.50
C ILE A 797 -21.79 22.71 -15.76
N GLN A 798 -20.54 22.38 -16.10
CA GLN A 798 -19.49 23.36 -16.39
C GLN A 798 -19.76 24.17 -17.67
N LEU A 799 -20.35 23.54 -18.70
CA LEU A 799 -20.78 24.23 -19.93
C LEU A 799 -21.90 25.24 -19.68
N SER A 800 -22.84 24.92 -18.79
CA SER A 800 -23.99 25.78 -18.48
C SER A 800 -23.61 27.05 -17.71
N ALA A 801 -22.48 27.04 -17.00
CA ALA A 801 -22.00 28.14 -16.14
C ALA A 801 -21.34 29.31 -16.90
N GLY A 802 -21.33 29.30 -18.22
CA GLY A 802 -20.86 30.41 -19.07
C GLY A 802 -19.38 30.32 -19.46
N SER A 803 -19.07 30.66 -20.72
CA SER A 803 -17.77 30.40 -21.36
C SER A 803 -16.62 31.35 -20.96
N LYS A 804 -16.84 32.29 -20.02
CA LYS A 804 -15.88 33.37 -19.70
C LYS A 804 -15.19 33.23 -18.33
N GLY A 805 -15.63 32.29 -17.48
CA GLY A 805 -14.99 32.04 -16.18
C GLY A 805 -13.94 30.93 -16.29
N PHE A 806 -12.73 31.16 -15.76
CA PHE A 806 -11.75 30.09 -15.55
C PHE A 806 -12.25 29.18 -14.43
N ALA A 807 -12.65 27.95 -14.76
CA ALA A 807 -12.85 26.90 -13.76
C ALA A 807 -11.53 26.18 -13.54
N PHE A 808 -11.16 25.88 -12.29
CA PHE A 808 -10.10 24.92 -12.02
C PHE A 808 -10.74 23.56 -11.76
N SER A 809 -10.31 22.55 -12.49
CA SER A 809 -10.69 21.17 -12.25
C SER A 809 -9.43 20.38 -11.95
N PHE A 810 -9.57 19.35 -11.12
CA PHE A 810 -8.50 18.38 -10.96
C PHE A 810 -8.34 17.62 -12.28
N VAL A 811 -7.17 17.73 -12.91
CA VAL A 811 -6.83 17.00 -14.12
C VAL A 811 -5.91 15.86 -13.73
N GLU A 812 -6.39 14.63 -13.87
CA GLU A 812 -5.61 13.44 -13.57
C GLU A 812 -4.34 13.34 -14.43
N GLY A 813 -3.24 12.98 -13.78
CA GLY A 813 -1.95 12.76 -14.41
C GLY A 813 -1.92 11.52 -15.29
N ASN A 814 -0.95 11.48 -16.19
CA ASN A 814 -0.82 10.39 -17.17
C ASN A 814 -0.58 9.03 -16.51
N ILE A 815 0.11 9.00 -15.36
CA ILE A 815 0.40 7.77 -14.62
C ILE A 815 -0.90 7.18 -14.04
N VAL A 816 -1.78 8.01 -13.49
CA VAL A 816 -3.05 7.58 -12.90
C VAL A 816 -3.97 6.99 -13.96
N LYS A 817 -4.06 7.64 -15.13
CA LYS A 817 -4.82 7.14 -16.28
C LYS A 817 -4.27 5.80 -16.77
N ALA A 818 -2.94 5.69 -16.87
CA ALA A 818 -2.28 4.45 -17.27
C ALA A 818 -2.51 3.31 -16.26
N ALA A 819 -2.44 3.60 -14.96
CA ALA A 819 -2.70 2.65 -13.87
C ALA A 819 -4.13 2.09 -13.94
N ARG A 820 -5.14 2.94 -14.21
CA ARG A 820 -6.53 2.48 -14.36
C ARG A 820 -6.77 1.67 -15.63
N ASN A 821 -6.13 2.05 -16.73
CA ASN A 821 -6.34 1.41 -18.04
C ASN A 821 -5.51 0.14 -18.26
N GLY A 822 -4.52 -0.14 -17.39
CA GLY A 822 -3.56 -1.23 -17.59
C GLY A 822 -2.57 -0.95 -18.71
N GLU A 823 -2.23 0.32 -18.91
CA GLU A 823 -1.17 0.74 -19.83
C GLU A 823 0.20 0.60 -19.16
N TRP A 824 1.26 0.61 -19.95
CA TRP A 824 2.62 0.60 -19.43
C TRP A 824 3.11 2.03 -19.28
N VAL A 825 3.91 2.31 -18.24
CA VAL A 825 4.50 3.62 -17.99
C VAL A 825 6.00 3.53 -18.02
N LEU A 826 6.65 4.40 -18.79
CA LEU A 826 8.11 4.59 -18.76
C LEU A 826 8.40 5.98 -18.20
N LEU A 827 9.08 6.02 -17.05
CA LEU A 827 9.64 7.22 -16.46
C LEU A 827 11.07 7.39 -17.03
N ASP A 828 11.26 8.35 -17.92
CA ASP A 828 12.57 8.66 -18.50
C ASP A 828 13.27 9.73 -17.67
N GLU A 829 14.59 9.63 -17.54
CA GLU A 829 15.44 10.52 -16.73
C GLU A 829 14.96 10.67 -15.27
N VAL A 830 14.63 9.54 -14.62
CA VAL A 830 14.05 9.52 -13.25
C VAL A 830 14.91 10.26 -12.23
N ASN A 831 16.22 10.21 -12.38
CA ASN A 831 17.19 10.85 -11.49
C ASN A 831 17.24 12.39 -11.61
N LEU A 832 16.53 13.00 -12.58
CA LEU A 832 16.40 14.45 -12.67
C LEU A 832 15.26 14.99 -11.80
N ALA A 833 14.25 14.17 -11.49
CA ALA A 833 13.16 14.57 -10.60
C ALA A 833 13.65 14.64 -9.14
N SER A 834 12.98 15.46 -8.33
CA SER A 834 13.23 15.46 -6.89
C SER A 834 12.83 14.09 -6.29
N PRO A 835 13.58 13.59 -5.28
CA PRO A 835 13.18 12.45 -4.47
C PRO A 835 11.74 12.54 -3.98
N ASP A 836 11.32 13.73 -3.58
CA ASP A 836 10.00 14.03 -3.02
C ASP A 836 8.87 13.74 -4.03
N THR A 837 9.05 14.17 -5.29
CA THR A 837 8.10 13.90 -6.36
C THR A 837 7.98 12.40 -6.65
N LEU A 838 9.08 11.65 -6.55
CA LEU A 838 9.10 10.21 -6.82
C LEU A 838 8.56 9.35 -5.69
N GLU A 839 8.58 9.84 -4.44
CA GLU A 839 7.97 9.11 -3.32
C GLU A 839 6.44 9.06 -3.44
N SER A 840 5.82 10.02 -4.12
CA SER A 840 4.37 10.00 -4.42
C SER A 840 3.93 8.79 -5.24
N ILE A 841 4.83 8.20 -6.03
CA ILE A 841 4.57 7.00 -6.83
C ILE A 841 5.10 5.72 -6.17
N ALA A 842 5.68 5.79 -4.95
CA ALA A 842 6.26 4.63 -4.28
C ALA A 842 5.23 3.51 -4.02
N ASP A 843 3.96 3.87 -3.84
CA ASP A 843 2.84 2.94 -3.71
C ASP A 843 2.55 2.12 -4.97
N LEU A 844 2.88 2.68 -6.16
CA LEU A 844 2.77 1.97 -7.43
C LEU A 844 3.96 1.02 -7.68
N LEU A 845 5.03 1.13 -6.89
CA LEU A 845 6.26 0.33 -7.03
C LEU A 845 6.24 -0.96 -6.18
N HIS A 846 5.06 -1.41 -5.75
CA HIS A 846 4.94 -2.69 -5.05
C HIS A 846 4.98 -3.86 -6.04
N GLY A 847 6.10 -4.58 -6.06
CA GLY A 847 6.26 -5.79 -6.85
C GLY A 847 5.57 -7.01 -6.23
N GLY A 848 4.63 -7.59 -6.97
CA GLY A 848 4.38 -9.03 -6.94
C GLY A 848 3.31 -9.61 -6.00
N THR A 849 3.13 -9.17 -4.76
CA THR A 849 2.19 -9.83 -3.80
C THR A 849 0.92 -9.03 -3.48
N GLY A 850 0.82 -7.80 -3.98
CA GLY A 850 -0.35 -6.93 -3.87
C GLY A 850 -0.61 -6.19 -5.19
N SER A 851 -1.86 -5.81 -5.42
CA SER A 851 -2.19 -4.93 -6.54
C SER A 851 -1.61 -3.53 -6.25
N PRO A 852 -0.81 -2.94 -7.15
CA PRO A 852 -0.34 -1.58 -6.96
C PRO A 852 -1.55 -0.67 -6.78
N SER A 853 -1.47 0.26 -5.85
CA SER A 853 -2.54 1.23 -5.64
C SER A 853 -1.94 2.60 -5.43
N ILE A 854 -2.74 3.66 -5.58
CA ILE A 854 -2.28 5.01 -5.30
C ILE A 854 -3.39 5.82 -4.65
N LEU A 855 -3.00 6.65 -3.68
CA LEU A 855 -3.88 7.60 -3.02
C LEU A 855 -3.66 8.99 -3.63
N LEU A 856 -4.73 9.64 -4.07
CA LEU A 856 -4.67 10.99 -4.63
C LEU A 856 -4.91 12.03 -3.52
N SER A 857 -3.89 12.27 -2.70
CA SER A 857 -3.97 13.18 -1.56
C SER A 857 -4.44 14.60 -1.93
N GLU A 858 -4.13 15.07 -3.14
CA GLU A 858 -4.54 16.38 -3.65
C GLU A 858 -6.05 16.55 -3.83
N THR A 859 -6.77 15.46 -4.12
CA THR A 859 -8.23 15.52 -4.35
C THR A 859 -9.03 15.67 -3.05
N GLY A 860 -8.41 15.33 -1.91
CA GLY A 860 -9.09 15.13 -0.63
C GLY A 860 -9.90 13.83 -0.55
N GLU A 861 -9.91 13.02 -1.62
CA GLU A 861 -10.55 11.71 -1.63
C GLU A 861 -9.64 10.67 -0.97
N ILE A 862 -10.20 9.90 -0.03
CA ILE A 862 -9.47 8.85 0.70
C ILE A 862 -9.42 7.54 -0.11
N GLU A 863 -10.19 7.42 -1.19
CA GLU A 863 -10.28 6.18 -1.96
C GLU A 863 -9.00 5.92 -2.76
N ARG A 864 -8.39 4.75 -2.51
CA ARG A 864 -7.23 4.30 -3.28
C ARG A 864 -7.66 3.80 -4.65
N ILE A 865 -6.95 4.25 -5.67
CA ILE A 865 -7.11 3.74 -7.02
C ILE A 865 -6.28 2.46 -7.12
N GLN A 866 -6.94 1.31 -7.26
CA GLN A 866 -6.26 0.06 -7.57
C GLN A 866 -5.83 0.05 -9.05
N ALA A 867 -4.56 -0.22 -9.29
CA ALA A 867 -4.01 -0.37 -10.63
C ALA A 867 -4.49 -1.69 -11.26
N HIS A 868 -4.66 -1.66 -12.58
CA HIS A 868 -5.07 -2.80 -13.36
C HIS A 868 -3.98 -3.91 -13.32
N PRO A 869 -4.35 -5.22 -13.35
CA PRO A 869 -3.37 -6.32 -13.29
C PRO A 869 -2.29 -6.30 -14.39
N ASP A 870 -2.61 -5.76 -15.57
CA ASP A 870 -1.68 -5.61 -16.70
C ASP A 870 -0.75 -4.38 -16.59
N PHE A 871 -0.96 -3.48 -15.61
CA PHE A 871 -0.15 -2.28 -15.44
C PHE A 871 1.30 -2.64 -15.13
N ARG A 872 2.25 -2.00 -15.82
CA ARG A 872 3.69 -2.16 -15.61
C ARG A 872 4.38 -0.81 -15.61
N ILE A 873 5.39 -0.66 -14.77
CA ILE A 873 6.17 0.56 -14.62
C ILE A 873 7.65 0.30 -14.85
N PHE A 874 8.26 1.15 -15.66
CA PHE A 874 9.66 1.12 -16.03
C PHE A 874 10.27 2.48 -15.72
N GLY A 875 11.47 2.51 -15.16
CA GLY A 875 12.29 3.70 -14.99
C GLY A 875 13.54 3.59 -15.85
N ALA A 876 13.99 4.69 -16.43
CA ALA A 876 15.29 4.80 -17.07
C ALA A 876 16.05 5.98 -16.47
N MET A 877 17.32 5.77 -16.14
CA MET A 877 18.19 6.83 -15.66
C MET A 877 19.62 6.66 -16.16
N ASN A 878 20.38 7.73 -16.02
CA ASN A 878 21.82 7.70 -16.26
C ASN A 878 22.55 7.51 -14.93
N PRO A 879 23.74 6.88 -14.91
CA PRO A 879 24.57 6.82 -13.72
C PRO A 879 24.86 8.21 -13.14
N ALA A 880 24.94 8.32 -11.82
CA ALA A 880 25.16 9.57 -11.10
C ALA A 880 26.57 10.17 -11.24
N THR A 881 27.42 9.60 -12.10
CA THR A 881 28.76 10.12 -12.43
C THR A 881 28.72 11.31 -13.39
N ASP A 882 27.55 11.60 -13.96
CA ASP A 882 27.31 12.65 -14.94
C ASP A 882 26.84 13.94 -14.25
N VAL A 883 27.33 15.09 -14.72
CA VAL A 883 27.20 16.39 -14.03
C VAL A 883 25.74 16.75 -13.77
N GLY A 884 25.39 17.07 -12.52
CA GLY A 884 24.05 17.51 -12.13
C GLY A 884 23.01 16.40 -11.93
N LYS A 885 23.40 15.12 -12.01
CA LYS A 885 22.52 13.97 -11.79
C LYS A 885 22.75 13.35 -10.41
N ARG A 886 21.69 13.24 -9.61
CA ARG A 886 21.73 12.65 -8.26
C ARG A 886 21.34 11.18 -8.31
N ASP A 887 21.82 10.36 -7.37
CA ASP A 887 21.32 8.99 -7.25
C ASP A 887 19.92 8.98 -6.62
N LEU A 888 19.14 7.93 -6.91
CA LEU A 888 17.81 7.75 -6.32
C LEU A 888 17.93 7.38 -4.84
N PRO A 889 16.99 7.83 -3.98
CA PRO A 889 16.95 7.38 -2.59
C PRO A 889 16.87 5.86 -2.50
N MET A 890 17.65 5.26 -1.60
CA MET A 890 17.71 3.80 -1.41
C MET A 890 16.35 3.16 -1.13
N GLY A 891 15.44 3.89 -0.47
CA GLY A 891 14.06 3.45 -0.23
C GLY A 891 13.25 3.20 -1.51
N LEU A 892 13.46 4.02 -2.53
CA LEU A 892 12.81 3.91 -3.83
C LEU A 892 13.57 2.94 -4.74
N ARG A 893 14.90 3.09 -4.81
CA ARG A 893 15.80 2.26 -5.61
C ARG A 893 15.67 0.77 -5.25
N SER A 894 15.49 0.44 -3.96
CA SER A 894 15.28 -0.94 -3.50
C SER A 894 13.94 -1.59 -3.90
N ARG A 895 12.95 -0.80 -4.35
CA ARG A 895 11.65 -1.30 -4.84
C ARG A 895 11.73 -1.73 -6.32
N PHE A 896 12.71 -1.22 -7.06
CA PHE A 896 12.95 -1.61 -8.44
C PHE A 896 13.79 -2.89 -8.56
N THR A 897 13.63 -3.58 -9.68
CA THR A 897 14.62 -4.50 -10.24
C THR A 897 15.55 -3.67 -11.12
N GLU A 898 16.76 -3.43 -10.64
CA GLU A 898 17.74 -2.58 -11.30
C GLU A 898 18.61 -3.40 -12.27
N LEU A 899 18.70 -2.93 -13.51
CA LEU A 899 19.49 -3.53 -14.57
C LEU A 899 20.42 -2.47 -15.16
N TYR A 900 21.72 -2.75 -15.11
CA TYR A 900 22.72 -1.96 -15.80
C TYR A 900 22.76 -2.34 -17.28
N VAL A 901 22.69 -1.34 -18.15
CA VAL A 901 22.69 -1.50 -19.60
C VAL A 901 24.04 -1.05 -20.12
N ASP A 902 24.78 -2.01 -20.67
CA ASP A 902 26.03 -1.77 -21.38
C ASP A 902 25.79 -1.10 -22.74
N SER A 903 26.72 -0.28 -23.19
CA SER A 903 26.65 0.32 -24.52
C SER A 903 26.91 -0.74 -25.61
N PRO A 904 26.06 -0.83 -26.66
CA PRO A 904 26.21 -1.84 -27.72
C PRO A 904 27.41 -1.56 -28.64
N ASP A 905 28.07 -0.41 -28.49
CA ASP A 905 29.18 0.00 -29.34
C ASP A 905 30.55 -0.59 -28.94
N LYS A 906 30.62 -1.39 -27.86
CA LYS A 906 31.82 -2.17 -27.52
C LYS A 906 32.08 -3.31 -28.51
N ASN A 907 31.03 -3.88 -29.09
CA ASN A 907 31.11 -5.02 -30.00
C ASN A 907 30.88 -4.60 -31.45
N LEU A 908 31.80 -4.99 -32.34
CA LEU A 908 31.70 -4.66 -33.76
C LEU A 908 30.42 -5.22 -34.41
N ASP A 909 30.05 -6.46 -34.10
CA ASP A 909 28.87 -7.11 -34.68
C ASP A 909 27.55 -6.44 -34.27
N ASP A 910 27.46 -5.98 -33.02
CA ASP A 910 26.28 -5.27 -32.52
C ASP A 910 26.18 -3.88 -33.15
N LEU A 911 27.31 -3.16 -33.27
CA LEU A 911 27.38 -1.88 -33.97
C LEU A 911 26.96 -2.02 -35.45
N LEU A 912 27.43 -3.06 -36.13
CA LEU A 912 27.03 -3.39 -37.51
C LEU A 912 25.54 -3.66 -37.62
N ALA A 913 24.96 -4.42 -36.68
CA ALA A 913 23.54 -4.69 -36.66
C ALA A 913 22.71 -3.40 -36.48
N VAL A 914 23.18 -2.45 -35.65
CA VAL A 914 22.57 -1.12 -35.52
C VAL A 914 22.63 -0.35 -36.83
N ILE A 915 23.82 -0.22 -37.44
CA ILE A 915 24.01 0.54 -38.68
C ILE A 915 23.16 -0.06 -39.81
N LYS A 916 23.16 -1.38 -39.97
CA LYS A 916 22.35 -2.08 -40.97
C LYS A 916 20.85 -1.86 -40.77
N ALA A 917 20.37 -1.83 -39.52
CA ALA A 917 18.95 -1.59 -39.23
C ALA A 917 18.49 -0.20 -39.64
N TYR A 918 19.33 0.83 -39.44
CA TYR A 918 19.03 2.19 -39.89
C TYR A 918 19.15 2.33 -41.41
N LEU A 919 20.17 1.74 -42.05
CA LEU A 919 20.40 1.87 -43.49
C LEU A 919 19.46 1.04 -44.38
N LYS A 920 18.66 0.12 -43.81
CA LYS A 920 17.76 -0.83 -44.50
C LYS A 920 16.75 -0.19 -45.46
N GLY A 921 16.48 1.11 -45.34
CA GLY A 921 15.54 1.86 -46.19
C GLY A 921 16.15 2.50 -47.45
N THR A 922 17.47 2.41 -47.65
CA THR A 922 18.19 3.09 -48.74
C THR A 922 18.55 2.10 -49.85
N SER A 923 18.20 2.40 -51.11
CA SER A 923 18.22 1.50 -52.28
C SER A 923 19.59 0.96 -52.75
N SER A 924 20.63 0.96 -51.91
CA SER A 924 21.96 0.44 -52.23
C SER A 924 22.43 -0.55 -51.15
N ASN A 925 22.44 -1.84 -51.50
CA ASN A 925 23.00 -2.97 -50.72
C ASN A 925 24.55 -2.89 -50.59
N ASP A 926 25.12 -1.72 -50.30
CA ASP A 926 26.55 -1.58 -50.06
C ASP A 926 26.87 -2.05 -48.63
N GLU A 927 26.93 -3.37 -48.42
CA GLU A 927 27.30 -3.96 -47.13
C GLU A 927 28.67 -3.49 -46.64
N ARG A 928 29.57 -3.09 -47.56
CA ARG A 928 30.88 -2.52 -47.19
C ARG A 928 30.74 -1.16 -46.53
N ALA A 929 29.77 -0.34 -46.94
CA ALA A 929 29.53 0.96 -46.31
C ALA A 929 29.20 0.83 -44.81
N ALA A 930 28.44 -0.20 -44.42
CA ALA A 930 28.15 -0.45 -43.00
C ALA A 930 29.41 -0.82 -42.21
N HIS A 931 30.30 -1.63 -42.79
CA HIS A 931 31.60 -1.97 -42.19
C HIS A 931 32.56 -0.78 -42.09
N ASP A 932 32.64 0.04 -43.13
CA ASP A 932 33.48 1.23 -43.14
C ASP A 932 33.03 2.22 -42.05
N VAL A 933 31.71 2.43 -41.92
CA VAL A 933 31.09 3.30 -40.90
C VAL A 933 31.35 2.77 -39.48
N ALA A 934 31.18 1.46 -39.26
CA ALA A 934 31.44 0.85 -37.95
C ALA A 934 32.91 1.01 -37.53
N ARG A 935 33.85 0.76 -38.46
CA ARG A 935 35.28 0.91 -38.21
C ARG A 935 35.66 2.37 -37.97
N LEU A 936 35.10 3.30 -38.74
CA LEU A 936 35.31 4.73 -38.57
C LEU A 936 34.90 5.17 -37.17
N TYR A 937 33.67 4.83 -36.75
CA TYR A 937 33.16 5.18 -35.42
C TYR A 937 34.03 4.62 -34.29
N MET A 938 34.41 3.34 -34.36
CA MET A 938 35.29 2.71 -33.36
C MET A 938 36.66 3.40 -33.27
N ASN A 939 37.25 3.74 -34.42
CA ASN A 939 38.52 4.46 -34.46
C ASN A 939 38.40 5.86 -33.87
N THR A 940 37.34 6.61 -34.21
CA THR A 940 37.08 7.94 -33.65
C THR A 940 36.91 7.88 -32.13
N LYS A 941 36.15 6.90 -31.63
CA LYS A 941 35.97 6.69 -30.18
C LYS A 941 37.29 6.38 -29.49
N ARG A 942 38.09 5.46 -30.04
CA ARG A 942 39.42 5.13 -29.52
C ARG A 942 40.35 6.35 -29.48
N LEU A 943 40.36 7.17 -30.54
CA LEU A 943 41.17 8.39 -30.59
C LEU A 943 40.72 9.43 -29.56
N ALA A 944 39.41 9.54 -29.31
CA ALA A 944 38.88 10.39 -28.24
C ALA A 944 39.27 9.86 -26.85
N GLU A 945 39.15 8.55 -26.60
CA GLU A 945 39.55 7.93 -25.33
C GLU A 945 41.07 8.03 -25.06
N GLU A 946 41.89 7.95 -26.11
CA GLU A 946 43.34 8.20 -26.07
C GLU A 946 43.69 9.69 -25.89
N LYS A 947 42.68 10.59 -25.79
CA LYS A 947 42.82 12.05 -25.68
C LYS A 947 43.56 12.69 -26.85
N ARG A 948 43.47 12.09 -28.04
CA ARG A 948 44.09 12.59 -29.27
C ARG A 948 43.18 13.51 -30.09
N LEU A 949 41.88 13.50 -29.76
CA LEU A 949 40.90 14.42 -30.30
C LEU A 949 40.52 15.40 -29.19
N VAL A 950 40.55 16.68 -29.51
CA VAL A 950 40.13 17.77 -28.62
C VAL A 950 39.20 18.72 -29.34
N ASP A 951 38.33 19.38 -28.58
CA ASP A 951 37.52 20.47 -29.07
C ASP A 951 38.28 21.81 -29.05
N GLY A 952 37.63 22.89 -29.53
CA GLY A 952 38.21 24.23 -29.51
C GLY A 952 38.51 24.79 -28.11
N ALA A 953 38.06 24.13 -27.04
CA ALA A 953 38.33 24.46 -25.64
C ALA A 953 39.36 23.51 -25.00
N ASN A 954 40.01 22.63 -25.79
CA ASN A 954 40.96 21.62 -25.34
C ASN A 954 40.34 20.55 -24.42
N GLU A 955 39.02 20.34 -24.51
CA GLU A 955 38.30 19.28 -23.82
C GLU A 955 38.12 18.07 -24.75
N VAL A 956 38.06 16.87 -24.16
CA VAL A 956 37.91 15.63 -24.93
C VAL A 956 36.44 15.49 -25.37
N PRO A 957 36.15 15.37 -26.68
CA PRO A 957 34.79 15.25 -27.17
C PRO A 957 34.19 13.88 -26.81
N HIS A 958 32.96 13.89 -26.29
CA HIS A 958 32.23 12.65 -26.00
C HIS A 958 31.34 12.25 -27.18
N PHE A 959 31.77 11.22 -27.92
CA PHE A 959 30.98 10.64 -29.00
C PHE A 959 30.15 9.46 -28.50
N SER A 960 28.83 9.59 -28.58
CA SER A 960 27.89 8.55 -28.16
C SER A 960 27.19 7.89 -29.35
N LEU A 961 26.58 6.72 -29.10
CA LEU A 961 25.73 6.03 -30.08
C LEU A 961 24.56 6.92 -30.57
N ARG A 962 24.13 7.89 -29.75
CA ARG A 962 23.12 8.89 -30.14
C ARG A 962 23.62 9.82 -31.25
N THR A 963 24.89 10.21 -31.22
CA THR A 963 25.51 11.00 -32.30
C THR A 963 25.50 10.20 -33.59
N LEU A 964 25.94 8.93 -33.55
CA LEU A 964 25.93 8.05 -34.71
C LEU A 964 24.52 7.82 -35.28
N THR A 965 23.53 7.51 -34.45
CA THR A 965 22.16 7.26 -34.91
C THR A 965 21.47 8.51 -35.48
N ARG A 966 21.81 9.72 -35.01
CA ARG A 966 21.39 10.98 -35.63
C ARG A 966 21.99 11.15 -37.02
N VAL A 967 23.30 10.87 -37.18
CA VAL A 967 23.97 10.88 -38.48
C VAL A 967 23.31 9.87 -39.42
N LEU A 968 23.06 8.65 -38.97
CA LEU A 968 22.39 7.63 -39.79
C LEU A 968 20.95 8.01 -40.15
N SER A 969 20.23 8.72 -39.29
CA SER A 969 18.89 9.23 -39.59
C SER A 969 18.92 10.34 -40.65
N TYR A 970 19.89 11.26 -40.55
CA TYR A 970 20.15 12.26 -41.59
C TYR A 970 20.48 11.60 -42.93
N VAL A 971 21.33 10.57 -42.91
CA VAL A 971 21.73 9.82 -44.10
C VAL A 971 20.53 9.15 -44.76
N THR A 972 19.62 8.54 -44.01
CA THR A 972 18.44 7.88 -44.61
C THR A 972 17.47 8.87 -45.23
N GLU A 973 17.37 10.09 -44.70
CA GLU A 973 16.54 11.16 -45.27
C GLU A 973 17.12 11.74 -46.57
N ILE A 974 18.45 11.81 -46.69
CA ILE A 974 19.14 12.54 -47.78
C ILE A 974 19.74 11.63 -48.84
N ALA A 975 20.03 10.37 -48.51
CA ALA A 975 20.59 9.41 -49.46
C ALA A 975 19.75 9.20 -50.73
N PRO A 976 18.40 9.30 -50.74
CA PRO A 976 17.62 9.30 -51.98
C PRO A 976 17.96 10.43 -52.95
N SER A 977 18.49 11.56 -52.46
CA SER A 977 18.77 12.77 -53.25
C SER A 977 20.21 12.82 -53.79
N TYR A 978 21.21 12.46 -52.98
CA TYR A 978 22.64 12.64 -53.33
C TYR A 978 23.48 11.35 -53.33
N GLY A 979 22.85 10.20 -53.06
CA GLY A 979 23.51 8.90 -52.94
C GLY A 979 24.08 8.62 -51.55
N LEU A 980 24.16 7.33 -51.19
CA LEU A 980 24.50 6.87 -49.83
C LEU A 980 25.88 7.33 -49.35
N ARG A 981 26.94 7.16 -50.15
CA ARG A 981 28.33 7.47 -49.75
C ARG A 981 28.55 8.97 -49.49
N ARG A 982 27.93 9.83 -50.30
CA ARG A 982 28.01 11.29 -50.11
C ARG A 982 27.22 11.74 -48.89
N ALA A 983 26.01 11.21 -48.71
CA ALA A 983 25.20 11.48 -47.52
C ALA A 983 25.91 11.03 -46.23
N LEU A 984 26.59 9.88 -46.25
CA LEU A 984 27.42 9.41 -45.13
C LEU A 984 28.56 10.37 -44.82
N TYR A 985 29.32 10.81 -45.83
CA TYR A 985 30.40 11.77 -45.63
C TYR A 985 29.91 13.09 -45.03
N GLU A 986 28.87 13.70 -45.61
CA GLU A 986 28.30 14.95 -45.12
C GLU A 986 27.71 14.79 -43.71
N GLY A 987 27.02 13.68 -43.44
CA GLY A 987 26.47 13.39 -42.12
C GLY A 987 27.55 13.22 -41.05
N PHE A 988 28.64 12.51 -41.35
CA PHE A 988 29.77 12.37 -40.43
C PHE A 988 30.51 13.69 -40.22
N ALA A 989 30.70 14.49 -41.27
CA ALA A 989 31.29 15.82 -41.15
C ALA A 989 30.46 16.72 -40.22
N MET A 990 29.13 16.72 -40.38
CA MET A 990 28.23 17.50 -39.52
C MET A 990 28.13 16.98 -38.09
N GLY A 991 28.27 15.67 -37.87
CA GLY A 991 28.06 15.05 -36.56
C GLY A 991 29.31 14.93 -35.70
N PHE A 992 30.48 14.70 -36.31
CA PHE A 992 31.71 14.38 -35.61
C PHE A 992 32.80 15.45 -35.72
N LEU A 993 32.83 16.24 -36.81
CA LEU A 993 33.89 17.24 -37.02
C LEU A 993 33.55 18.62 -36.44
N THR A 994 32.27 18.97 -36.32
CA THR A 994 31.86 20.32 -35.89
C THR A 994 32.32 20.73 -34.49
N LEU A 995 32.60 19.76 -33.64
CA LEU A 995 33.06 19.98 -32.26
C LEU A 995 34.59 19.98 -32.16
N LEU A 996 35.30 19.49 -33.17
CA LEU A 996 36.74 19.29 -33.13
C LEU A 996 37.50 20.57 -33.47
N ASP A 997 38.70 20.71 -32.93
CA ASP A 997 39.64 21.72 -33.40
C ASP A 997 40.24 21.35 -34.78
N ARG A 998 40.95 22.29 -35.40
CA ARG A 998 41.46 22.15 -36.78
C ARG A 998 42.53 21.08 -36.95
N GLU A 999 43.25 20.73 -35.88
CA GLU A 999 44.25 19.67 -35.89
C GLU A 999 43.59 18.30 -35.71
N SER A 1000 42.63 18.19 -34.79
CA SER A 1000 41.83 16.98 -34.58
C SER A 1000 40.92 16.66 -35.78
N GLU A 1001 40.40 17.67 -36.49
CA GLU A 1001 39.59 17.48 -37.71
C GLU A 1001 40.38 16.80 -38.85
N LYS A 1002 41.71 17.01 -38.91
CA LYS A 1002 42.57 16.40 -39.94
C LYS A 1002 42.97 14.96 -39.63
N CYS A 1003 42.92 14.56 -38.35
CA CYS A 1003 43.26 13.23 -37.87
C CYS A 1003 42.12 12.24 -38.12
#